data_AF-A0A8D2G7J2-F1
#
_entry.id   AF-A0A8D2G7J2-F1
#
_cell.length_a   1.000
_cell.length_b   1.000
_cell.length_c   1.000
_cell.angle_alpha   90.00
_cell.angle_beta   90.00
_cell.angle_gamma   90.00
#
_symmetry.space_group_name_H-M   'P 1'
#
loop_
_entity.id
_entity.type
_entity.pdbx_description
1 polymer ?
#
loop_
_entity_poly.entity_id
_entity_poly.type
_entity_poly.pdbx_seq_one_letter_code
_entity_poly.pdbx_strand_id
1 'polypeptide(L)'
;ITPPCFNLFALFDAQAQVWLPPNHILEIPRDASLMLYFRMRFYFRNWHGMNSQEPAVYRCGPPGTEASSDQTAQGMQLLDPASFEYLFEQGKHEFVNDVASLWELSSEEEIHHFKNESLGMAFLHLCHLALRRGVPLEEVAKKTSFKDCIPLSFRRQIRQHSALTRLRLRNVFRRFLQDFQPDRLSQQMVMVKYLATLERLAPRFGTERVPVCHLRLLAQAEGEPCYIRDSGEAPTDPGPESAAGPPTHEVLVTGTGGIQWWPVQEEVNKEEGSSGGSGRNPQASLSGKKAKAHKAIGQPADRLREPLWAYFCDFRDITHVVLKECCVSIHRQDNKCLELSLPSRAAALSFVSLVDGYFRLTADSSHYLCHEVAPPRLVMSIQDGIHGPLLEPFVQAKLRPEDGLYLIQWSTSHPYRLILTVAQRSQAPDGTQSLRLRKFPIEQQARAFVLEGWGRSFPSVRELGAALQGCLLRAGDDCFSLRRCCLPQPGETSNLIIMRGARASTRTLNLSQLSFHRVDQKEITQLSHLGQGTRTNVYEGRLRVEGSGDPEEGKVDDEDPLVPGRDRGQELRVVLKVLDPSHHDIALAFYETASLMSQVSHVHLAFVHGVCVRGPENIMVTEYVEHGPLDVWLRRERGHVPMAWKMVVAQQLASALSYLENKNLVHGNVCGRNILLARLGLAEGTSPFIKLSDPGVGLGALSREERVERIPWMAPECLPGGPNSLSIAMDKWGFGATLLEICFDGEAPLQSRSSSEVCLGDPWALPTMGTSPRNPEDRIRAQSCLPSGLMTSSLSGPPAGGPLVGAQCSPSLRSLWKSLVPGTHKASKRLDFSFRQSDQGSDGRGPGCGVGKRGG
;
A
#
# COMPACT_ATOMS: atom_id res chain seq x y z
N ILE A 1 -23.25 -14.20 3.99
CA ILE A 1 -22.05 -13.37 3.78
C ILE A 1 -22.28 -12.58 2.50
N THR A 2 -22.07 -11.26 2.53
CA THR A 2 -22.26 -10.34 1.40
C THR A 2 -20.97 -10.17 0.59
N PRO A 3 -21.04 -9.76 -0.69
CA PRO A 3 -19.88 -9.51 -1.53
C PRO A 3 -18.75 -8.66 -0.91
N PRO A 4 -19.02 -7.56 -0.17
CA PRO A 4 -17.97 -6.79 0.53
C PRO A 4 -17.18 -7.58 1.59
N CYS A 5 -17.72 -8.71 2.09
CA CYS A 5 -17.08 -9.55 3.09
C CYS A 5 -16.49 -10.86 2.51
N PHE A 6 -16.69 -11.19 1.23
CA PHE A 6 -16.21 -12.45 0.64
C PHE A 6 -14.69 -12.63 0.76
N ASN A 7 -13.93 -11.57 0.55
CA ASN A 7 -12.47 -11.60 0.59
C ASN A 7 -11.89 -11.74 2.01
N LEU A 8 -12.72 -11.85 3.06
CA LEU A 8 -12.29 -12.21 4.41
C LEU A 8 -12.18 -13.72 4.61
N PHE A 9 -12.75 -14.52 3.70
CA PHE A 9 -12.85 -15.98 3.83
C PHE A 9 -11.94 -16.72 2.87
N ALA A 10 -11.52 -17.92 3.27
CA ALA A 10 -10.71 -18.85 2.48
C ALA A 10 -11.04 -20.31 2.85
N LEU A 11 -10.41 -21.25 2.14
CA LEU A 11 -10.51 -22.69 2.42
C LEU A 11 -9.25 -23.16 3.16
N PHE A 12 -9.44 -23.88 4.26
CA PHE A 12 -8.39 -24.46 5.08
C PHE A 12 -8.43 -25.99 5.00
N ASP A 13 -7.33 -26.60 4.61
CA ASP A 13 -7.14 -28.05 4.69
C ASP A 13 -6.70 -28.43 6.10
N ALA A 14 -7.59 -29.10 6.84
CA ALA A 14 -7.30 -29.50 8.21
C ALA A 14 -6.31 -30.66 8.34
N GLN A 15 -6.10 -31.46 7.30
CA GLN A 15 -5.14 -32.56 7.32
C GLN A 15 -3.73 -32.03 7.05
N ALA A 16 -3.59 -31.20 6.02
CA ALA A 16 -2.30 -30.62 5.63
C ALA A 16 -1.92 -29.35 6.43
N GLN A 17 -2.86 -28.78 7.21
CA GLN A 17 -2.66 -27.54 7.98
C GLN A 17 -2.23 -26.35 7.10
N VAL A 18 -2.77 -26.26 5.88
CA VAL A 18 -2.49 -25.18 4.92
C VAL A 18 -3.78 -24.58 4.38
N TRP A 19 -3.71 -23.31 4.01
CA TRP A 19 -4.81 -22.65 3.31
C TRP A 19 -4.63 -22.77 1.81
N LEU A 20 -5.74 -22.97 1.10
CA LEU A 20 -5.73 -22.99 -0.35
C LEU A 20 -5.71 -21.56 -0.90
N PRO A 21 -4.85 -21.25 -1.89
CA PRO A 21 -4.91 -19.97 -2.58
C PRO A 21 -6.22 -19.86 -3.37
N PRO A 22 -6.72 -18.63 -3.65
CA PRO A 22 -8.04 -18.42 -4.25
C PRO A 22 -8.16 -18.88 -5.71
N ASN A 23 -7.04 -19.21 -6.36
CA ASN A 23 -6.96 -19.79 -7.70
C ASN A 23 -6.66 -21.30 -7.70
N HIS A 24 -6.66 -21.97 -6.54
CA HIS A 24 -6.45 -23.41 -6.47
C HIS A 24 -7.56 -24.16 -7.22
N ILE A 25 -7.17 -25.17 -8.01
CA ILE A 25 -8.08 -25.98 -8.81
C ILE A 25 -8.35 -27.29 -8.08
N LEU A 26 -9.58 -27.44 -7.57
CA LEU A 26 -10.06 -28.69 -7.00
C LEU A 26 -10.62 -29.57 -8.13
N GLU A 27 -10.08 -30.77 -8.29
CA GLU A 27 -10.52 -31.74 -9.30
C GLU A 27 -11.22 -32.93 -8.64
N ILE A 28 -12.45 -33.19 -9.06
CA ILE A 28 -13.23 -34.34 -8.58
C ILE A 28 -13.19 -35.41 -9.69
N PRO A 29 -12.77 -36.67 -9.41
CA PRO A 29 -12.71 -37.29 -8.07
C PRO A 29 -11.36 -37.23 -7.33
N ARG A 30 -10.28 -36.69 -7.93
CA ARG A 30 -8.92 -36.73 -7.34
C ARG A 30 -8.88 -36.20 -5.90
N ASP A 31 -9.56 -35.10 -5.64
CA ASP A 31 -9.50 -34.36 -4.38
C ASP A 31 -10.69 -34.68 -3.45
N ALA A 32 -11.44 -35.76 -3.71
CA ALA A 32 -12.68 -36.08 -3.00
C ALA A 32 -12.51 -36.43 -1.50
N SER A 33 -11.30 -36.82 -1.08
CA SER A 33 -11.00 -37.15 0.32
C SER A 33 -10.51 -35.97 1.16
N LEU A 34 -10.33 -34.79 0.56
CA LEU A 34 -9.84 -33.60 1.27
C LEU A 34 -10.87 -33.10 2.29
N MET A 35 -10.41 -32.81 3.50
CA MET A 35 -11.23 -32.22 4.56
C MET A 35 -11.05 -30.71 4.60
N LEU A 36 -11.84 -30.00 3.81
CA LEU A 36 -11.76 -28.55 3.69
C LEU A 36 -12.76 -27.85 4.61
N TYR A 37 -12.27 -26.87 5.37
CA TYR A 37 -13.08 -25.94 6.13
C TYR A 37 -13.13 -24.59 5.41
N PHE A 38 -14.34 -24.11 5.12
CA PHE A 38 -14.54 -22.69 4.86
C PHE A 38 -14.30 -21.93 6.17
N ARG A 39 -13.50 -20.87 6.17
CA ARG A 39 -13.20 -20.09 7.39
C ARG A 39 -12.90 -18.63 7.07
N MET A 40 -13.15 -17.74 8.03
CA MET A 40 -12.59 -16.40 8.02
C MET A 40 -11.09 -16.51 8.29
N ARG A 41 -10.29 -16.01 7.35
CA ARG A 41 -8.83 -16.03 7.39
C ARG A 41 -8.26 -14.65 7.71
N PHE A 42 -8.78 -13.64 7.03
CA PHE A 42 -8.28 -12.27 7.16
C PHE A 42 -8.96 -11.56 8.32
N TYR A 43 -8.31 -11.60 9.48
CA TYR A 43 -8.80 -11.03 10.72
C TYR A 43 -8.11 -9.72 11.07
N PHE A 44 -8.86 -8.80 11.69
CA PHE A 44 -8.34 -7.57 12.28
C PHE A 44 -8.77 -7.50 13.74
N ARG A 45 -7.78 -7.59 14.62
CA ARG A 45 -8.00 -7.56 16.07
C ARG A 45 -8.62 -6.23 16.51
N ASN A 46 -9.47 -6.27 17.52
CA ASN A 46 -10.21 -5.11 18.04
C ASN A 46 -11.13 -4.40 17.02
N TRP A 47 -11.62 -5.12 16.00
CA TRP A 47 -12.62 -4.59 15.06
C TRP A 47 -13.92 -4.13 15.73
N HIS A 48 -14.24 -4.68 16.91
CA HIS A 48 -15.40 -4.30 17.72
C HIS A 48 -15.15 -3.08 18.64
N GLY A 49 -13.92 -2.59 18.76
CA GLY A 49 -13.59 -1.39 19.54
C GLY A 49 -13.87 -1.49 21.05
N MET A 50 -13.74 -2.69 21.63
CA MET A 50 -14.00 -2.90 23.07
C MET A 50 -12.72 -2.80 23.91
N ASN A 51 -11.55 -2.88 23.27
CA ASN A 51 -10.27 -2.69 23.92
C ASN A 51 -9.75 -1.27 23.59
N SER A 52 -9.67 -0.39 24.59
CA SER A 52 -9.19 0.98 24.42
C SER A 52 -7.67 1.08 24.26
N GLN A 53 -6.93 0.01 24.63
CA GLN A 53 -5.46 -0.04 24.51
C GLN A 53 -4.99 -0.41 23.09
N GLU A 54 -5.88 -0.98 22.29
CA GLU A 54 -5.61 -1.36 20.90
C GLU A 54 -6.33 -0.38 19.96
N PRO A 55 -5.77 -0.07 18.78
CA PRO A 55 -6.42 0.83 17.84
C PRO A 55 -7.72 0.24 17.28
N ALA A 56 -8.68 1.12 16.98
CA ALA A 56 -9.91 0.73 16.30
C ALA A 56 -9.67 0.39 14.82
N VAL A 57 -10.57 -0.43 14.25
CA VAL A 57 -10.52 -0.87 12.84
C VAL A 57 -11.88 -0.68 12.20
N TYR A 58 -11.92 -0.07 11.01
CA TYR A 58 -13.16 0.17 10.27
C TYR A 58 -12.90 0.25 8.76
N ARG A 59 -13.95 0.13 7.94
CA ARG A 59 -13.88 0.36 6.48
C ARG A 59 -13.88 1.85 6.16
N CYS A 60 -13.13 2.29 5.14
CA CYS A 60 -13.11 3.70 4.77
C CYS A 60 -14.53 4.25 4.58
N GLY A 61 -14.80 5.39 5.20
CA GLY A 61 -16.04 6.14 5.04
C GLY A 61 -16.09 6.91 3.72
N PRO A 62 -17.27 7.46 3.35
CA PRO A 62 -17.44 8.28 2.17
C PRO A 62 -16.55 9.54 2.20
N PRO A 63 -16.13 10.06 1.03
CA PRO A 63 -15.27 11.23 0.96
C PRO A 63 -15.96 12.49 1.51
N GLY A 64 -15.27 13.22 2.41
CA GLY A 64 -15.72 14.51 2.95
C GLY A 64 -16.59 14.45 4.21
N THR A 65 -16.74 13.29 4.85
CA THR A 65 -17.54 13.15 6.09
C THR A 65 -16.62 12.97 7.29
N GLU A 66 -16.61 13.95 8.20
CA GLU A 66 -16.05 13.75 9.54
C GLU A 66 -16.94 12.73 10.28
N ALA A 67 -16.32 11.81 11.02
CA ALA A 67 -16.94 10.64 11.62
C ALA A 67 -17.84 10.98 12.83
N SER A 68 -18.81 11.89 12.67
CA SER A 68 -19.62 12.44 13.77
C SER A 68 -21.13 12.18 13.66
N SER A 69 -21.62 11.40 12.69
CA SER A 69 -23.06 11.06 12.62
C SER A 69 -23.36 9.55 12.65
N ASP A 70 -24.38 9.16 13.41
CA ASP A 70 -24.83 7.76 13.58
C ASP A 70 -25.32 7.10 12.28
N GLN A 71 -25.74 7.88 11.26
CA GLN A 71 -26.13 7.35 9.96
C GLN A 71 -24.92 6.91 9.10
N THR A 72 -23.74 7.47 9.37
CA THR A 72 -22.46 7.11 8.70
C THR A 72 -21.89 5.77 9.19
N ALA A 73 -22.30 5.31 10.37
CA ALA A 73 -21.77 4.08 10.98
C ALA A 73 -22.14 2.80 10.21
N GLN A 74 -23.25 2.78 9.47
CA GLN A 74 -23.78 1.57 8.84
C GLN A 74 -22.96 1.08 7.62
N GLY A 75 -22.13 1.96 7.02
CA GLY A 75 -21.25 1.62 5.89
C GLY A 75 -19.77 1.40 6.27
N MET A 76 -19.40 1.66 7.52
CA MET A 76 -18.02 1.59 8.02
C MET A 76 -17.74 0.32 8.83
N GLN A 77 -18.77 -0.47 9.12
CA GLN A 77 -18.65 -1.75 9.84
C GLN A 77 -17.82 -2.75 9.02
N LEU A 78 -16.86 -3.40 9.68
CA LEU A 78 -15.99 -4.38 9.03
C LEU A 78 -16.77 -5.60 8.53
N LEU A 79 -17.70 -6.10 9.36
CA LEU A 79 -18.42 -7.36 9.19
C LEU A 79 -19.92 -7.11 8.98
N ASP A 80 -20.51 -7.83 8.03
CA ASP A 80 -21.96 -7.96 7.95
C ASP A 80 -22.50 -8.95 9.01
N PRO A 81 -23.83 -8.97 9.29
CA PRO A 81 -24.39 -9.83 10.34
C PRO A 81 -24.07 -11.32 10.17
N ALA A 82 -24.06 -11.83 8.93
CA ALA A 82 -23.78 -13.23 8.66
C ALA A 82 -22.31 -13.58 8.88
N SER A 83 -21.39 -12.68 8.52
CA SER A 83 -19.95 -12.82 8.73
C SER A 83 -19.60 -12.74 10.22
N PHE A 84 -20.30 -11.89 10.97
CA PHE A 84 -20.19 -11.82 12.42
C PHE A 84 -20.67 -13.10 13.12
N GLU A 85 -21.83 -13.64 12.73
CA GLU A 85 -22.31 -14.92 13.26
C GLU A 85 -21.37 -16.08 12.91
N TYR A 86 -20.84 -16.08 11.68
CA TYR A 86 -19.83 -17.05 11.27
C TYR A 86 -18.57 -16.98 12.12
N LEU A 87 -18.02 -15.78 12.32
CA LEU A 87 -16.84 -15.55 13.16
C LEU A 87 -17.07 -16.00 14.60
N PHE A 88 -18.26 -15.77 15.16
CA PHE A 88 -18.61 -16.24 16.50
C PHE A 88 -18.61 -17.78 16.60
N GLU A 89 -19.20 -18.47 15.63
CA GLU A 89 -19.18 -19.94 15.59
C GLU A 89 -17.77 -20.50 15.36
N GLN A 90 -16.97 -19.87 14.48
CA GLN A 90 -15.57 -20.22 14.27
C GLN A 90 -14.74 -19.98 15.54
N GLY A 91 -14.92 -18.84 16.22
CA GLY A 91 -14.22 -18.51 17.46
C GLY A 91 -14.53 -19.49 18.59
N LYS A 92 -15.80 -19.92 18.73
CA LYS A 92 -16.17 -21.01 19.65
C LYS A 92 -15.44 -22.30 19.33
N HIS A 93 -15.41 -22.68 18.05
CA HIS A 93 -14.72 -23.90 17.61
C HIS A 93 -13.22 -23.83 17.92
N GLU A 94 -12.55 -22.72 17.59
CA GLU A 94 -11.13 -22.51 17.87
C GLU A 94 -10.83 -22.46 19.37
N PHE A 95 -11.68 -21.80 20.16
CA PHE A 95 -11.56 -21.76 21.63
C PHE A 95 -11.62 -23.15 22.26
N VAL A 96 -12.61 -23.96 21.88
CA VAL A 96 -12.72 -25.34 22.39
C VAL A 96 -11.53 -26.18 21.94
N ASN A 97 -11.01 -25.98 20.73
CA ASN A 97 -9.84 -26.70 20.19
C ASN A 97 -8.49 -26.04 20.54
N ASP A 98 -8.37 -25.44 21.72
CA ASP A 98 -7.10 -24.97 22.31
C ASP A 98 -6.34 -23.91 21.48
N VAL A 99 -7.03 -23.00 20.78
CA VAL A 99 -6.38 -21.80 20.21
C VAL A 99 -5.62 -21.00 21.29
N ALA A 100 -6.13 -21.04 22.53
CA ALA A 100 -5.37 -20.78 23.75
C ALA A 100 -5.33 -22.04 24.60
N SER A 101 -4.13 -22.48 24.96
CA SER A 101 -3.91 -23.73 25.68
C SER A 101 -3.53 -23.44 27.13
N LEU A 102 -4.12 -24.21 28.05
CA LEU A 102 -3.75 -24.14 29.47
C LEU A 102 -2.28 -24.52 29.71
N TRP A 103 -1.70 -25.35 28.84
CA TRP A 103 -0.35 -25.91 28.99
C TRP A 103 0.77 -24.90 28.72
N GLU A 104 0.42 -23.73 28.16
CA GLU A 104 1.39 -22.68 27.84
C GLU A 104 1.55 -21.66 28.97
N LEU A 105 0.68 -21.73 29.98
CA LEU A 105 0.70 -20.82 31.12
C LEU A 105 1.63 -21.35 32.20
N SER A 106 2.46 -20.46 32.76
CA SER A 106 3.50 -20.85 33.72
C SER A 106 3.21 -20.39 35.15
N SER A 107 2.51 -19.25 35.33
CA SER A 107 2.19 -18.73 36.67
C SER A 107 0.86 -19.24 37.21
N GLU A 108 0.75 -19.40 38.54
CA GLU A 108 -0.51 -19.82 39.17
C GLU A 108 -1.62 -18.77 38.97
N GLU A 109 -1.25 -17.50 38.94
CA GLU A 109 -2.15 -16.38 38.70
C GLU A 109 -2.75 -16.42 37.29
N GLU A 110 -1.92 -16.63 36.25
CA GLU A 110 -2.38 -16.80 34.86
C GLU A 110 -3.29 -18.01 34.72
N ILE A 111 -2.90 -19.15 35.31
CA ILE A 111 -3.68 -20.38 35.28
C ILE A 111 -5.05 -20.16 35.92
N HIS A 112 -5.10 -19.49 37.08
CA HIS A 112 -6.36 -19.20 37.77
C HIS A 112 -7.23 -18.22 36.96
N HIS A 113 -6.63 -17.16 36.42
CA HIS A 113 -7.32 -16.19 35.58
C HIS A 113 -7.94 -16.85 34.33
N PHE A 114 -7.13 -17.63 33.59
CA PHE A 114 -7.56 -18.36 32.40
C PHE A 114 -8.73 -19.30 32.68
N LYS A 115 -8.69 -20.03 33.81
CA LYS A 115 -9.78 -20.94 34.20
C LYS A 115 -11.08 -20.18 34.46
N ASN A 116 -11.03 -19.06 35.17
CA ASN A 116 -12.21 -18.27 35.48
C ASN A 116 -12.81 -17.62 34.24
N GLU A 117 -11.98 -17.02 33.39
CA GLU A 117 -12.41 -16.46 32.12
C GLU A 117 -12.97 -17.54 31.19
N SER A 118 -12.38 -18.74 31.17
CA SER A 118 -12.92 -19.88 30.41
C SER A 118 -14.31 -20.31 30.89
N LEU A 119 -14.57 -20.28 32.20
CA LEU A 119 -15.92 -20.53 32.73
C LEU A 119 -16.90 -19.41 32.33
N GLY A 120 -16.45 -18.16 32.32
CA GLY A 120 -17.21 -17.02 31.81
C GLY A 120 -17.54 -17.16 30.31
N MET A 121 -16.58 -17.63 29.50
CA MET A 121 -16.79 -17.94 28.08
C MET A 121 -17.82 -19.05 27.89
N ALA A 122 -17.73 -20.14 28.67
CA ALA A 122 -18.73 -21.21 28.65
C ALA A 122 -20.13 -20.69 29.03
N PHE A 123 -20.22 -19.80 30.00
CA PHE A 123 -21.47 -19.14 30.37
C PHE A 123 -22.05 -18.32 29.22
N LEU A 124 -21.26 -17.45 28.59
CA LEU A 124 -21.67 -16.66 27.43
C LEU A 124 -22.16 -17.55 26.27
N HIS A 125 -21.49 -18.68 26.03
CA HIS A 125 -21.92 -19.67 25.04
C HIS A 125 -23.32 -20.23 25.37
N LEU A 126 -23.57 -20.65 26.62
CA LEU A 126 -24.89 -21.15 27.01
C LEU A 126 -25.97 -20.06 26.94
N CYS A 127 -25.67 -18.82 27.34
CA CYS A 127 -26.57 -17.67 27.20
C CYS A 127 -26.95 -17.43 25.73
N HIS A 128 -25.98 -17.48 24.81
CA HIS A 128 -26.27 -17.37 23.38
C HIS A 128 -27.20 -18.49 22.89
N LEU A 129 -26.98 -19.74 23.31
CA LEU A 129 -27.84 -20.86 22.94
C LEU A 129 -29.27 -20.71 23.49
N ALA A 130 -29.42 -20.18 24.71
CA ALA A 130 -30.71 -19.90 25.33
C ALA A 130 -31.48 -18.84 24.54
N LEU A 131 -30.83 -17.71 24.25
CA LEU A 131 -31.40 -16.62 23.45
C LEU A 131 -31.76 -17.07 22.03
N ARG A 132 -30.88 -17.81 21.36
CA ARG A 132 -31.09 -18.30 19.98
C ARG A 132 -32.26 -19.30 19.89
N ARG A 133 -32.45 -20.14 20.90
CA ARG A 133 -33.53 -21.14 20.95
C ARG A 133 -34.82 -20.62 21.56
N GLY A 134 -34.79 -19.44 22.21
CA GLY A 134 -35.93 -18.90 22.95
C GLY A 134 -36.32 -19.75 24.17
N VAL A 135 -35.35 -20.39 24.82
CA VAL A 135 -35.58 -21.25 26.01
C VAL A 135 -34.80 -20.74 27.23
N PRO A 136 -35.26 -21.04 28.46
CA PRO A 136 -34.52 -20.68 29.67
C PRO A 136 -33.12 -21.27 29.72
N LEU A 137 -32.18 -20.53 30.33
CA LEU A 137 -30.77 -20.92 30.42
C LEU A 137 -30.57 -22.26 31.15
N GLU A 138 -31.40 -22.54 32.16
CA GLU A 138 -31.39 -23.78 32.92
C GLU A 138 -31.69 -25.00 32.06
N GLU A 139 -32.56 -24.86 31.06
CA GLU A 139 -32.88 -25.94 30.13
C GLU A 139 -31.69 -26.26 29.22
N VAL A 140 -31.00 -25.21 28.74
CA VAL A 140 -29.78 -25.37 27.94
C VAL A 140 -28.67 -26.02 28.77
N ALA A 141 -28.48 -25.57 30.00
CA ALA A 141 -27.44 -26.09 30.91
C ALA A 141 -27.68 -27.56 31.34
N LYS A 142 -28.92 -28.05 31.28
CA LYS A 142 -29.23 -29.48 31.45
C LYS A 142 -28.81 -30.33 30.25
N LYS A 143 -28.93 -29.78 29.03
CA LYS A 143 -28.64 -30.49 27.77
C LYS A 143 -27.18 -30.36 27.33
N THR A 144 -26.52 -29.25 27.65
CA THR A 144 -25.16 -28.93 27.21
C THR A 144 -24.28 -28.71 28.44
N SER A 145 -23.22 -29.52 28.58
CA SER A 145 -22.29 -29.34 29.70
C SER A 145 -21.37 -28.15 29.45
N PHE A 146 -21.09 -27.36 30.48
CA PHE A 146 -20.05 -26.32 30.41
C PHE A 146 -18.68 -26.88 29.98
N LYS A 147 -18.44 -28.17 30.23
CA LYS A 147 -17.21 -28.89 29.84
C LYS A 147 -17.04 -29.02 28.32
N ASP A 148 -18.13 -28.92 27.57
CA ASP A 148 -18.11 -28.94 26.10
C ASP A 148 -17.94 -27.53 25.51
N CYS A 149 -17.90 -26.50 26.37
CA CYS A 149 -17.78 -25.08 26.00
C CYS A 149 -16.46 -24.44 26.45
N ILE A 150 -15.54 -25.22 27.01
CA ILE A 150 -14.20 -24.79 27.48
C ILE A 150 -13.09 -25.48 26.65
N PRO A 151 -11.85 -24.97 26.69
CA PRO A 151 -10.72 -25.57 25.95
C PRO A 151 -10.46 -27.03 26.36
N LEU A 152 -10.06 -27.87 25.40
CA LEU A 152 -9.82 -29.30 25.61
C LEU A 152 -8.70 -29.55 26.65
N SER A 153 -7.66 -28.72 26.67
CA SER A 153 -6.60 -28.72 27.68
C SER A 153 -7.17 -28.58 29.10
N PHE A 154 -8.03 -27.59 29.32
CA PHE A 154 -8.70 -27.38 30.61
C PHE A 154 -9.68 -28.50 30.95
N ARG A 155 -10.47 -28.97 29.98
CA ARG A 155 -11.36 -30.13 30.15
C ARG A 155 -10.60 -31.37 30.61
N ARG A 156 -9.44 -31.64 30.01
CA ARG A 156 -8.55 -32.77 30.37
C ARG A 156 -8.05 -32.62 31.81
N GLN A 157 -7.63 -31.41 32.20
CA GLN A 157 -7.20 -31.15 33.58
C GLN A 157 -8.34 -31.36 34.59
N ILE A 158 -9.56 -30.90 34.32
CA ILE A 158 -10.74 -31.13 35.18
C ILE A 158 -11.00 -32.63 35.40
N ARG A 159 -10.78 -33.46 34.37
CA ARG A 159 -10.93 -34.92 34.49
C ARG A 159 -9.89 -35.52 35.44
N GLN A 160 -8.67 -34.97 35.48
CA GLN A 160 -7.57 -35.44 36.32
C GLN A 160 -7.64 -34.95 37.78
N HIS A 161 -8.36 -33.87 38.09
CA HIS A 161 -8.50 -33.35 39.45
C HIS A 161 -9.30 -34.25 40.41
N SER A 162 -9.33 -33.93 41.72
CA SER A 162 -10.14 -34.65 42.70
C SER A 162 -11.65 -34.44 42.50
N ALA A 163 -12.47 -35.37 43.03
CA ALA A 163 -13.93 -35.26 42.96
C ALA A 163 -14.47 -33.97 43.62
N LEU A 164 -13.82 -33.52 44.70
CA LEU A 164 -14.17 -32.27 45.39
C LEU A 164 -13.89 -31.04 44.53
N THR A 165 -12.75 -30.98 43.83
CA THR A 165 -12.44 -29.87 42.91
C THR A 165 -13.43 -29.81 41.75
N ARG A 166 -13.83 -30.98 41.20
CA ARG A 166 -14.88 -31.05 40.18
C ARG A 166 -16.24 -30.56 40.70
N LEU A 167 -16.60 -30.91 41.93
CA LEU A 167 -17.85 -30.45 42.56
C LEU A 167 -17.82 -28.93 42.79
N ARG A 168 -16.70 -28.39 43.26
CA ARG A 168 -16.49 -26.94 43.43
C ARG A 168 -16.69 -26.20 42.12
N LEU A 169 -16.02 -26.61 41.04
CA LEU A 169 -16.16 -25.98 39.72
C LEU A 169 -17.61 -26.02 39.20
N ARG A 170 -18.32 -27.13 39.40
CA ARG A 170 -19.74 -27.24 39.04
C ARG A 170 -20.61 -26.25 39.83
N ASN A 171 -20.34 -26.08 41.12
CA ASN A 171 -21.09 -25.15 41.97
C ASN A 171 -20.77 -23.68 41.64
N VAL A 172 -19.51 -23.37 41.34
CA VAL A 172 -19.10 -22.05 40.84
C VAL A 172 -19.87 -21.73 39.56
N PHE A 173 -19.85 -22.62 38.57
CA PHE A 173 -20.59 -22.42 37.32
C PHE A 173 -22.11 -22.27 37.55
N ARG A 174 -22.69 -23.02 38.49
CA ARG A 174 -24.11 -22.87 38.85
C ARG A 174 -24.42 -21.48 39.44
N ARG A 175 -23.52 -20.88 40.23
CA ARG A 175 -23.71 -19.50 40.72
C ARG A 175 -23.72 -18.50 39.57
N PHE A 176 -22.81 -18.63 38.59
CA PHE A 176 -22.84 -17.80 37.39
C PHE A 176 -24.18 -17.87 36.64
N LEU A 177 -24.80 -19.04 36.56
CA LEU A 177 -26.13 -19.20 35.95
C LEU A 177 -27.23 -18.48 36.75
N GLN A 178 -27.16 -18.49 38.09
CA GLN A 178 -28.14 -17.86 38.97
C GLN A 178 -28.07 -16.33 38.96
N ASP A 179 -26.89 -15.79 38.71
CA ASP A 179 -26.65 -14.33 38.67
C ASP A 179 -27.09 -13.71 37.31
N PHE A 180 -27.53 -14.53 36.34
CA PHE A 180 -27.96 -14.07 35.02
C PHE A 180 -29.36 -13.44 35.04
N GLN A 181 -29.48 -12.25 34.43
CA GLN A 181 -30.74 -11.55 34.25
C GLN A 181 -31.13 -11.59 32.76
N PRO A 182 -32.20 -12.32 32.37
CA PRO A 182 -32.53 -12.59 30.96
C PRO A 182 -32.92 -11.34 30.16
N ASP A 183 -33.46 -10.29 30.80
CA ASP A 183 -34.00 -9.10 30.11
C ASP A 183 -32.92 -8.07 29.71
N ARG A 184 -31.64 -8.31 30.01
CA ARG A 184 -30.58 -7.29 29.89
C ARG A 184 -29.63 -7.45 28.70
N LEU A 185 -29.67 -8.56 27.96
CA LEU A 185 -28.63 -8.88 26.96
C LEU A 185 -29.22 -9.35 25.62
N SER A 186 -28.84 -8.68 24.54
CA SER A 186 -29.13 -9.13 23.17
C SER A 186 -28.16 -10.24 22.74
N GLN A 187 -28.57 -11.06 21.77
CA GLN A 187 -27.74 -12.10 21.19
C GLN A 187 -26.41 -11.54 20.64
N GLN A 188 -26.48 -10.37 19.98
CA GLN A 188 -25.31 -9.69 19.42
C GLN A 188 -24.33 -9.25 20.51
N MET A 189 -24.83 -8.69 21.62
CA MET A 189 -23.97 -8.25 22.73
C MET A 189 -23.21 -9.42 23.36
N VAL A 190 -23.87 -10.56 23.54
CA VAL A 190 -23.23 -11.79 24.02
C VAL A 190 -22.11 -12.24 23.07
N MET A 191 -22.37 -12.22 21.77
CA MET A 191 -21.39 -12.63 20.75
C MET A 191 -20.18 -11.68 20.70
N VAL A 192 -20.39 -10.36 20.74
CA VAL A 192 -19.29 -9.38 20.75
C VAL A 192 -18.47 -9.53 22.03
N LYS A 193 -19.12 -9.66 23.19
CA LYS A 193 -18.41 -9.86 24.47
C LYS A 193 -17.60 -11.16 24.45
N TYR A 194 -18.14 -12.25 23.89
CA TYR A 194 -17.43 -13.51 23.74
C TYR A 194 -16.17 -13.36 22.88
N LEU A 195 -16.29 -12.79 21.68
CA LEU A 195 -15.14 -12.61 20.77
C LEU A 195 -14.10 -11.64 21.36
N ALA A 196 -14.52 -10.55 21.99
CA ALA A 196 -13.60 -9.63 22.64
C ALA A 196 -12.85 -10.27 23.83
N THR A 197 -13.51 -11.16 24.57
CA THR A 197 -12.85 -11.95 25.62
C THR A 197 -11.93 -13.01 25.02
N LEU A 198 -12.31 -13.64 23.90
CA LEU A 198 -11.46 -14.58 23.18
C LEU A 198 -10.16 -13.92 22.71
N GLU A 199 -10.22 -12.72 22.13
CA GLU A 199 -9.02 -11.97 21.73
C GLU A 199 -8.06 -11.76 22.92
N ARG A 200 -8.59 -11.41 24.10
CA ARG A 200 -7.77 -11.20 25.30
C ARG A 200 -7.16 -12.50 25.82
N LEU A 201 -7.92 -13.59 25.84
CA LEU A 201 -7.45 -14.90 26.33
C LEU A 201 -6.52 -15.62 25.36
N ALA A 202 -6.69 -15.39 24.06
CA ALA A 202 -5.99 -16.10 23.00
C ALA A 202 -5.27 -15.13 22.07
N PRO A 203 -4.01 -14.75 22.39
CA PRO A 203 -3.21 -13.89 21.52
C PRO A 203 -2.98 -14.47 20.11
N ARG A 204 -3.07 -15.81 19.95
CA ARG A 204 -2.98 -16.49 18.65
C ARG A 204 -4.25 -16.39 17.79
N PHE A 205 -5.39 -16.07 18.39
CA PHE A 205 -6.65 -16.00 17.65
C PHE A 205 -6.59 -14.89 16.58
N GLY A 206 -6.90 -15.24 15.33
CA GLY A 206 -6.80 -14.32 14.20
C GLY A 206 -5.37 -13.95 13.79
N THR A 207 -4.39 -14.78 14.15
CA THR A 207 -2.99 -14.66 13.73
C THR A 207 -2.51 -15.93 13.04
N GLU A 208 -1.64 -15.82 12.05
CA GLU A 208 -0.97 -16.97 11.45
C GLU A 208 0.54 -16.90 11.72
N ARG A 209 1.06 -17.97 12.34
CA ARG A 209 2.50 -18.19 12.54
C ARG A 209 2.96 -19.22 11.53
N VAL A 210 3.92 -18.85 10.70
CA VAL A 210 4.38 -19.66 9.58
C VAL A 210 5.81 -20.11 9.85
N PRO A 211 6.06 -21.42 10.03
CA PRO A 211 7.40 -21.94 10.20
C PRO A 211 8.17 -21.81 8.87
N VAL A 212 9.41 -21.35 8.94
CA VAL A 212 10.30 -21.23 7.77
C VAL A 212 11.62 -21.93 8.05
N CYS A 213 12.11 -22.68 7.08
CA CYS A 213 13.35 -23.44 7.15
C CYS A 213 14.56 -22.51 7.03
N HIS A 214 14.40 -21.39 6.33
CA HIS A 214 15.47 -20.42 6.11
C HIS A 214 14.88 -19.01 5.97
N LEU A 215 15.56 -18.00 6.51
CA LEU A 215 15.18 -16.59 6.44
C LEU A 215 16.41 -15.71 6.19
N ARG A 216 16.34 -14.80 5.20
CA ARG A 216 17.37 -13.79 4.90
C ARG A 216 16.77 -12.42 4.63
N LEU A 217 17.41 -11.39 5.17
CA LEU A 217 17.15 -9.98 4.84
C LEU A 217 18.24 -9.50 3.89
N LEU A 218 17.84 -9.09 2.68
CA LEU A 218 18.74 -8.63 1.62
C LEU A 218 18.43 -7.17 1.27
N ALA A 219 19.47 -6.35 1.13
CA ALA A 219 19.36 -5.08 0.40
C ALA A 219 19.57 -5.39 -1.08
N GLN A 220 18.63 -5.05 -1.95
CA GLN A 220 18.65 -5.46 -3.37
C GLN A 220 19.87 -4.91 -4.16
N ALA A 221 20.63 -3.99 -3.57
CA ALA A 221 21.89 -3.48 -4.12
C ALA A 221 23.09 -4.45 -3.95
N GLU A 222 23.01 -5.48 -3.10
CA GLU A 222 24.11 -6.42 -2.82
C GLU A 222 23.88 -7.84 -3.38
N GLY A 223 22.78 -8.07 -4.10
CA GLY A 223 22.55 -9.34 -4.79
C GLY A 223 21.15 -9.46 -5.41
N GLU A 224 21.09 -9.90 -6.67
CA GLU A 224 19.85 -10.34 -7.31
C GLU A 224 19.31 -11.59 -6.59
N PRO A 225 18.07 -11.58 -6.08
CA PRO A 225 17.50 -12.72 -5.39
C PRO A 225 17.14 -13.86 -6.36
N CYS A 226 17.50 -15.08 -5.95
CA CYS A 226 17.27 -16.35 -6.64
C CYS A 226 17.93 -16.50 -8.03
N TYR A 227 19.26 -16.70 -8.05
CA TYR A 227 19.92 -17.41 -9.15
C TYR A 227 19.70 -18.92 -8.99
N ILE A 228 19.40 -19.57 -10.11
CA ILE A 228 19.45 -21.02 -10.27
C ILE A 228 20.90 -21.44 -10.06
N ARG A 229 21.18 -22.36 -9.13
CA ARG A 229 22.50 -22.98 -9.00
C ARG A 229 22.66 -24.03 -10.12
N ASP A 230 22.76 -23.57 -11.37
CA ASP A 230 23.17 -24.41 -12.49
C ASP A 230 24.69 -24.59 -12.41
N SER A 231 25.15 -25.49 -11.53
CA SER A 231 26.46 -26.10 -11.69
C SER A 231 26.36 -27.11 -12.83
N GLY A 232 26.96 -26.77 -13.97
CA GLY A 232 27.06 -27.64 -15.15
C GLY A 232 27.95 -28.86 -14.91
N GLU A 233 27.49 -29.80 -14.09
CA GLU A 233 27.98 -31.18 -14.04
C GLU A 233 26.82 -32.13 -14.25
N ALA A 234 27.00 -33.08 -15.17
CA ALA A 234 25.99 -34.06 -15.56
C ALA A 234 25.53 -34.91 -14.36
N PRO A 235 24.22 -35.23 -14.24
CA PRO A 235 23.72 -35.98 -13.10
C PRO A 235 24.09 -37.47 -13.23
N THR A 236 24.96 -37.94 -12.34
CA THR A 236 24.90 -39.33 -11.86
C THR A 236 23.78 -39.43 -10.83
N ASP A 237 22.75 -40.19 -11.19
CA ASP A 237 21.63 -40.74 -10.40
C ASP A 237 20.85 -39.81 -9.44
N PRO A 238 19.51 -39.68 -9.59
CA PRO A 238 18.69 -38.91 -8.66
C PRO A 238 18.45 -39.71 -7.37
N GLY A 239 19.21 -39.36 -6.31
CA GLY A 239 18.83 -39.64 -4.93
C GLY A 239 17.66 -38.75 -4.47
N PRO A 240 16.93 -39.13 -3.40
CA PRO A 240 15.63 -38.55 -3.05
C PRO A 240 15.73 -37.06 -2.70
N GLU A 241 14.70 -36.32 -3.09
CA GLU A 241 14.46 -34.89 -2.85
C GLU A 241 15.07 -34.41 -1.52
N SER A 242 15.93 -33.39 -1.59
CA SER A 242 16.52 -32.75 -0.42
C SER A 242 15.42 -32.17 0.46
N ALA A 243 15.00 -32.92 1.47
CA ALA A 243 14.03 -32.50 2.46
C ALA A 243 14.47 -31.17 3.09
N ALA A 244 13.56 -30.19 3.11
CA ALA A 244 13.80 -28.91 3.77
C ALA A 244 14.14 -29.16 5.25
N GLY A 245 15.22 -28.52 5.73
CA GLY A 245 15.67 -28.67 7.12
C GLY A 245 14.63 -28.22 8.15
N PRO A 246 14.88 -28.46 9.46
CA PRO A 246 13.96 -28.05 10.52
C PRO A 246 13.67 -26.53 10.48
N PRO A 247 12.51 -26.08 10.98
CA PRO A 247 12.18 -24.66 11.01
C PRO A 247 13.19 -23.88 11.86
N THR A 248 13.82 -22.87 11.27
CA THR A 248 14.81 -22.02 11.93
C THR A 248 14.20 -20.73 12.46
N HIS A 249 13.10 -20.28 11.86
CA HIS A 249 12.39 -19.06 12.24
C HIS A 249 10.89 -19.28 12.14
N GLU A 250 10.12 -18.43 12.81
CA GLU A 250 8.69 -18.27 12.52
C GLU A 250 8.42 -16.86 12.03
N VAL A 251 7.54 -16.76 11.03
CA VAL A 251 7.02 -15.50 10.50
C VAL A 251 5.58 -15.34 11.00
N LEU A 252 5.32 -14.25 11.72
CA LEU A 252 3.99 -13.87 12.18
C LEU A 252 3.37 -12.87 11.21
N VAL A 253 2.16 -13.16 10.75
CA VAL A 253 1.37 -12.25 9.92
C VAL A 253 0.05 -11.94 10.61
N THR A 254 -0.22 -10.65 10.80
CA THR A 254 -1.47 -10.17 11.41
C THR A 254 -2.02 -8.97 10.64
N GLY A 255 -3.35 -8.83 10.58
CA GLY A 255 -3.99 -7.72 9.87
C GLY A 255 -3.60 -6.35 10.42
N THR A 256 -3.40 -6.23 11.74
CA THR A 256 -3.05 -4.97 12.41
C THR A 256 -1.55 -4.74 12.54
N GLY A 257 -0.73 -5.79 12.67
CA GLY A 257 0.71 -5.70 12.91
C GLY A 257 1.61 -5.91 11.68
N GLY A 258 1.06 -6.33 10.53
CA GLY A 258 1.84 -6.55 9.31
C GLY A 258 2.63 -7.86 9.37
N ILE A 259 3.86 -7.83 8.84
CA ILE A 259 4.76 -9.00 8.77
C ILE A 259 5.88 -8.83 9.79
N GLN A 260 6.01 -9.81 10.68
CA GLN A 260 7.01 -9.88 11.74
C GLN A 260 7.68 -11.26 11.73
N TRP A 261 8.85 -11.41 12.33
CA TRP A 261 9.54 -12.69 12.42
C TRP A 261 10.35 -12.83 13.71
N TRP A 262 10.67 -14.07 14.09
CA TRP A 262 11.59 -14.37 15.19
C TRP A 262 12.34 -15.70 14.94
N PRO A 263 13.55 -15.88 15.51
CA PRO A 263 14.30 -17.13 15.43
C PRO A 263 13.78 -18.17 16.43
N VAL A 264 13.69 -19.43 16.00
CA VAL A 264 13.37 -20.57 16.87
C VAL A 264 14.67 -21.04 17.53
N GLN A 265 14.75 -21.02 18.86
CA GLN A 265 15.91 -21.58 19.57
C GLN A 265 15.84 -23.11 19.57
N GLU A 266 16.93 -23.79 19.19
CA GLU A 266 17.08 -25.22 19.42
C GLU A 266 17.15 -25.47 20.93
N GLU A 267 16.18 -26.21 21.48
CA GLU A 267 16.37 -26.85 22.77
C GLU A 267 17.52 -27.87 22.61
N VAL A 268 18.73 -27.46 22.97
CA VAL A 268 19.85 -28.38 23.15
C VAL A 268 19.49 -29.27 24.34
N ASN A 269 18.90 -30.42 24.04
CA ASN A 269 18.87 -31.55 24.95
C ASN A 269 20.32 -31.87 25.32
N LYS A 270 20.80 -31.35 26.45
CA LYS A 270 21.97 -31.89 27.14
C LYS A 270 21.58 -33.28 27.63
N GLU A 271 21.80 -34.28 26.79
CA GLU A 271 21.90 -35.65 27.24
C GLU A 271 23.01 -35.72 28.30
N GLU A 272 22.60 -36.00 29.54
CA GLU A 272 23.50 -36.30 30.64
C GLU A 272 24.29 -37.58 30.30
N GLY A 273 25.55 -37.39 29.89
CA GLY A 273 26.55 -38.44 29.80
C GLY A 273 26.84 -39.00 31.20
N SER A 274 26.20 -40.13 31.49
CA SER A 274 26.60 -41.09 32.52
C SER A 274 28.12 -41.31 32.54
N SER A 275 28.77 -40.93 33.64
CA SER A 275 30.02 -41.55 34.07
C SER A 275 30.11 -41.56 35.60
N GLY A 276 30.24 -42.77 36.14
CA GLY A 276 30.12 -43.08 37.55
C GLY A 276 31.25 -42.55 38.43
N GLY A 277 30.90 -42.31 39.69
CA GLY A 277 31.85 -41.92 40.73
C GLY A 277 31.23 -41.98 42.13
N SER A 278 31.27 -43.18 42.71
CA SER A 278 31.26 -43.53 44.14
C SER A 278 31.25 -42.38 45.18
N GLY A 279 30.36 -42.47 46.19
CA GLY A 279 30.68 -41.95 47.52
C GLY A 279 29.53 -41.49 48.43
N ARG A 280 28.94 -42.45 49.15
CA ARG A 280 28.48 -42.36 50.57
C ARG A 280 27.50 -41.23 50.98
N ASN A 281 26.26 -41.65 51.30
CA ASN A 281 25.46 -41.05 52.37
C ASN A 281 26.15 -41.20 53.73
N PRO A 282 25.85 -40.30 54.69
CA PRO A 282 24.98 -40.75 55.78
C PRO A 282 23.89 -39.75 56.21
N GLN A 283 22.86 -40.35 56.80
CA GLN A 283 21.64 -39.80 57.37
C GLN A 283 21.82 -38.94 58.64
N ALA A 284 20.82 -38.08 58.84
CA ALA A 284 20.09 -37.82 60.11
C ALA A 284 20.42 -36.59 61.00
N SER A 285 19.36 -35.79 61.19
CA SER A 285 18.75 -35.34 62.46
C SER A 285 18.89 -33.87 62.94
N LEU A 286 17.70 -33.23 62.99
CA LEU A 286 17.07 -32.48 64.09
C LEU A 286 17.72 -31.22 64.74
N SER A 287 16.94 -30.14 64.63
CA SER A 287 16.55 -29.17 65.67
C SER A 287 17.28 -27.81 65.80
N GLY A 288 16.49 -26.75 65.58
CA GLY A 288 16.33 -25.61 66.49
C GLY A 288 17.46 -24.57 66.63
N LYS A 289 17.28 -23.39 66.02
CA LYS A 289 17.00 -22.11 66.71
C LYS A 289 17.18 -20.90 65.77
N LYS A 290 16.29 -19.92 65.97
CA LYS A 290 16.27 -18.59 65.36
C LYS A 290 17.59 -17.84 65.57
N ALA A 291 18.08 -17.19 64.52
CA ALA A 291 18.79 -15.91 64.63
C ALA A 291 18.58 -15.09 63.35
N LYS A 292 18.00 -13.90 63.51
CA LYS A 292 17.92 -12.84 62.50
C LYS A 292 19.33 -12.34 62.19
N ALA A 293 19.70 -12.28 60.91
CA ALA A 293 20.73 -11.37 60.42
C ALA A 293 20.34 -10.90 59.02
N HIS A 294 20.09 -9.60 58.89
CA HIS A 294 19.93 -8.92 57.62
C HIS A 294 21.22 -9.05 56.81
N LYS A 295 21.12 -9.57 55.58
CA LYS A 295 22.15 -9.39 54.56
C LYS A 295 21.46 -9.31 53.20
N ALA A 296 21.43 -8.12 52.64
CA ALA A 296 21.16 -7.86 51.24
C ALA A 296 22.27 -8.52 50.41
N ILE A 297 21.91 -9.31 49.39
CA ILE A 297 22.73 -9.67 48.21
C ILE A 297 21.79 -10.31 47.18
N GLY A 298 21.79 -9.75 45.96
CA GLY A 298 21.62 -10.46 44.68
C GLY A 298 20.22 -10.92 44.29
N GLN A 299 19.49 -10.09 43.54
CA GLN A 299 18.48 -10.59 42.61
C GLN A 299 19.18 -11.48 41.57
N PRO A 300 18.73 -12.71 41.27
CA PRO A 300 19.07 -13.36 40.03
C PRO A 300 18.28 -12.65 38.92
N ALA A 301 18.96 -11.74 38.24
CA ALA A 301 18.54 -11.21 36.95
C ALA A 301 18.68 -12.34 35.92
N ASP A 302 17.63 -13.15 35.77
CA ASP A 302 17.42 -13.90 34.54
C ASP A 302 15.91 -14.09 34.32
N ARG A 303 15.23 -12.96 34.09
CA ARG A 303 13.95 -13.00 33.37
C ARG A 303 14.31 -13.34 31.93
N LEU A 304 14.08 -14.59 31.52
CA LEU A 304 13.98 -14.95 30.10
C LEU A 304 13.08 -13.91 29.43
N ARG A 305 13.70 -13.00 28.67
CA ARG A 305 13.00 -11.95 27.91
C ARG A 305 11.99 -12.66 27.02
N GLU A 306 10.73 -12.23 27.08
CA GLU A 306 9.76 -12.58 26.04
C GLU A 306 10.39 -12.34 24.67
N PRO A 307 10.22 -13.26 23.71
CA PRO A 307 10.84 -13.12 22.41
C PRO A 307 10.32 -11.87 21.70
N LEU A 308 11.24 -10.97 21.37
CA LEU A 308 10.92 -9.72 20.68
C LEU A 308 10.74 -10.02 19.19
N TRP A 309 9.48 -9.99 18.73
CA TRP A 309 9.13 -10.09 17.31
C TRP A 309 9.78 -8.94 16.52
N ALA A 310 10.67 -9.28 15.59
CA ALA A 310 11.29 -8.32 14.69
C ALA A 310 10.30 -7.90 13.60
N TYR A 311 10.05 -6.60 13.46
CA TYR A 311 9.16 -6.06 12.44
C TYR A 311 9.85 -5.99 11.08
N PHE A 312 9.20 -6.52 10.03
CA PHE A 312 9.67 -6.36 8.66
C PHE A 312 8.97 -5.18 7.98
N CYS A 313 7.69 -5.29 7.63
CA CYS A 313 6.96 -4.21 6.96
C CYS A 313 5.43 -4.33 7.11
N ASP A 314 4.72 -3.26 6.75
CA ASP A 314 3.28 -3.27 6.55
C ASP A 314 2.97 -3.73 5.11
N PHE A 315 1.75 -4.20 4.87
CA PHE A 315 1.35 -4.73 3.58
C PHE A 315 1.47 -3.69 2.46
N ARG A 316 1.18 -2.41 2.76
CA ARG A 316 1.27 -1.30 1.80
C ARG A 316 2.69 -0.96 1.34
N ASP A 317 3.70 -1.42 2.07
CA ASP A 317 5.10 -1.17 1.73
C ASP A 317 5.60 -2.18 0.70
N ILE A 318 4.83 -3.24 0.44
CA ILE A 318 5.17 -4.32 -0.49
C ILE A 318 4.86 -3.87 -1.92
N THR A 319 5.80 -4.09 -2.83
CA THR A 319 5.63 -3.81 -4.26
C THR A 319 5.18 -5.06 -5.02
N HIS A 320 5.83 -6.19 -4.78
CA HIS A 320 5.52 -7.48 -5.37
C HIS A 320 6.08 -8.61 -4.52
N VAL A 321 5.54 -9.82 -4.71
CA VAL A 321 6.03 -11.04 -4.07
C VAL A 321 6.39 -12.05 -5.15
N VAL A 322 7.64 -12.50 -5.13
CA VAL A 322 8.14 -13.53 -6.04
C VAL A 322 8.08 -14.87 -5.33
N LEU A 323 7.64 -15.90 -6.04
CA LEU A 323 7.47 -17.23 -5.51
C LEU A 323 8.08 -18.23 -6.51
N LYS A 324 9.12 -18.95 -6.07
CA LYS A 324 9.83 -19.97 -6.85
C LYS A 324 9.85 -21.26 -6.03
N GLU A 325 9.12 -22.29 -6.47
CA GLU A 325 8.93 -23.54 -5.73
C GLU A 325 8.44 -23.31 -4.28
N CYS A 326 9.28 -23.54 -3.28
CA CYS A 326 9.03 -23.26 -1.86
C CYS A 326 9.69 -21.97 -1.34
N CYS A 327 10.45 -21.26 -2.18
CA CYS A 327 11.12 -20.01 -1.84
C CYS A 327 10.22 -18.80 -2.15
N VAL A 328 10.11 -17.89 -1.19
CA VAL A 328 9.31 -16.66 -1.27
C VAL A 328 10.21 -15.45 -1.04
N SER A 329 10.11 -14.46 -1.92
CA SER A 329 10.82 -13.17 -1.79
C SER A 329 9.80 -12.03 -1.74
N ILE A 330 9.77 -11.29 -0.63
CA ILE A 330 8.89 -10.13 -0.43
C ILE A 330 9.68 -8.85 -0.65
N HIS A 331 9.34 -8.09 -1.69
CA HIS A 331 10.03 -6.85 -2.07
C HIS A 331 9.30 -5.62 -1.57
N ARG A 332 10.03 -4.70 -0.94
CA ARG A 332 9.50 -3.44 -0.43
C ARG A 332 9.80 -2.26 -1.35
N GLN A 333 9.10 -1.14 -1.13
CA GLN A 333 9.32 0.14 -1.83
C GLN A 333 10.71 0.73 -1.63
N ASP A 334 11.39 0.40 -0.52
CA ASP A 334 12.77 0.80 -0.21
C ASP A 334 13.82 -0.19 -0.74
N ASN A 335 13.43 -1.10 -1.63
CA ASN A 335 14.28 -2.15 -2.22
C ASN A 335 14.93 -3.10 -1.20
N LYS A 336 14.37 -3.21 0.01
CA LYS A 336 14.68 -4.32 0.93
C LYS A 336 13.84 -5.54 0.58
N CYS A 337 14.46 -6.71 0.70
CA CYS A 337 13.84 -7.99 0.40
C CYS A 337 13.91 -8.93 1.61
N LEU A 338 12.81 -9.60 1.91
CA LEU A 338 12.77 -10.74 2.85
C LEU A 338 12.64 -12.03 2.03
N GLU A 339 13.68 -12.86 2.07
CA GLU A 339 13.72 -14.17 1.42
C GLU A 339 13.44 -15.26 2.45
N LEU A 340 12.52 -16.17 2.13
CA LEU A 340 12.02 -17.23 2.99
C LEU A 340 12.00 -18.55 2.24
N SER A 341 12.43 -19.65 2.87
CA SER A 341 12.20 -21.00 2.37
C SER A 341 11.18 -21.72 3.24
N LEU A 342 10.04 -22.09 2.67
CA LEU A 342 8.95 -22.76 3.37
C LEU A 342 9.07 -24.28 3.27
N PRO A 343 8.44 -25.05 4.18
CA PRO A 343 8.54 -26.52 4.21
C PRO A 343 7.99 -27.21 2.95
N SER A 344 7.08 -26.57 2.22
CA SER A 344 6.49 -27.13 1.00
C SER A 344 5.95 -26.04 0.07
N ARG A 345 5.71 -26.42 -1.19
CA ARG A 345 5.02 -25.58 -2.18
C ARG A 345 3.64 -25.13 -1.69
N ALA A 346 2.89 -26.02 -1.06
CA ALA A 346 1.56 -25.71 -0.53
C ALA A 346 1.62 -24.70 0.62
N ALA A 347 2.60 -24.82 1.52
CA ALA A 347 2.85 -23.83 2.56
C ALA A 347 3.23 -22.47 1.97
N ALA A 348 4.08 -22.45 0.93
CA ALA A 348 4.46 -21.22 0.22
C ALA A 348 3.25 -20.51 -0.42
N LEU A 349 2.40 -21.26 -1.13
CA LEU A 349 1.14 -20.72 -1.71
C LEU A 349 0.18 -20.22 -0.62
N SER A 350 0.04 -20.96 0.48
CA SER A 350 -0.73 -20.55 1.65
C SER A 350 -0.23 -19.23 2.23
N PHE A 351 1.08 -19.07 2.41
CA PHE A 351 1.69 -17.85 2.94
C PHE A 351 1.56 -16.66 1.99
N VAL A 352 1.86 -16.83 0.69
CA VAL A 352 1.77 -15.73 -0.28
C VAL A 352 0.32 -15.25 -0.45
N SER A 353 -0.66 -16.17 -0.42
CA SER A 353 -2.09 -15.80 -0.48
C SER A 353 -2.58 -15.06 0.78
N LEU A 354 -1.96 -15.28 1.94
CA LEU A 354 -2.21 -14.50 3.16
C LEU A 354 -1.73 -13.05 3.00
N VAL A 355 -0.49 -12.88 2.54
CA VAL A 355 0.10 -11.55 2.32
C VAL A 355 -0.67 -10.78 1.24
N ASP A 356 -0.99 -11.42 0.12
CA ASP A 356 -1.80 -10.84 -0.96
C ASP A 356 -3.20 -10.41 -0.49
N GLY A 357 -3.87 -11.25 0.31
CA GLY A 357 -5.21 -10.92 0.79
C GLY A 357 -5.24 -9.76 1.77
N TYR A 358 -4.27 -9.67 2.70
CA TYR A 358 -4.16 -8.50 3.56
C TYR A 358 -3.74 -7.23 2.80
N PHE A 359 -2.88 -7.35 1.78
CA PHE A 359 -2.57 -6.25 0.88
C PHE A 359 -3.84 -5.70 0.20
N ARG A 360 -4.68 -6.59 -0.35
CA ARG A 360 -5.96 -6.19 -0.97
C ARG A 360 -6.92 -5.47 -0.03
N LEU A 361 -6.87 -5.83 1.24
CA LEU A 361 -7.73 -5.27 2.29
C LEU A 361 -7.22 -3.94 2.86
N THR A 362 -5.93 -3.64 2.73
CA THR A 362 -5.30 -2.50 3.47
C THR A 362 -4.52 -1.51 2.59
N ALA A 363 -4.25 -1.87 1.34
CA ALA A 363 -3.48 -1.07 0.40
C ALA A 363 -4.24 -0.83 -0.90
N ASP A 364 -4.59 -1.89 -1.64
CA ASP A 364 -5.22 -1.75 -2.96
C ASP A 364 -6.20 -2.90 -3.27
N SER A 365 -7.48 -2.56 -3.32
CA SER A 365 -8.57 -3.52 -3.59
C SER A 365 -8.58 -4.07 -5.02
N SER A 366 -7.88 -3.42 -5.95
CA SER A 366 -7.89 -3.73 -7.39
C SER A 366 -6.52 -4.19 -7.89
N HIS A 367 -5.63 -4.63 -7.01
CA HIS A 367 -4.29 -5.11 -7.34
C HIS A 367 -3.96 -6.42 -6.61
N TYR A 368 -2.97 -7.17 -7.12
CA TYR A 368 -2.46 -8.40 -6.49
C TYR A 368 -0.92 -8.42 -6.56
N LEU A 369 -0.27 -8.99 -5.55
CA LEU A 369 1.18 -8.96 -5.40
C LEU A 369 1.90 -10.10 -6.13
N CYS A 370 1.21 -11.21 -6.37
CA CYS A 370 1.79 -12.41 -6.97
C CYS A 370 0.77 -13.12 -7.88
N HIS A 371 1.16 -13.41 -9.13
CA HIS A 371 0.30 -14.03 -10.12
C HIS A 371 -0.07 -15.49 -9.79
N GLU A 372 0.83 -16.22 -9.12
CA GLU A 372 0.65 -17.63 -8.71
C GLU A 372 -0.50 -17.84 -7.71
N VAL A 373 -0.96 -16.79 -7.03
CA VAL A 373 -2.07 -16.85 -6.05
C VAL A 373 -3.18 -15.85 -6.35
N ALA A 374 -3.15 -15.20 -7.50
CA ALA A 374 -4.05 -14.10 -7.82
C ALA A 374 -5.52 -14.60 -7.92
N PRO A 375 -6.49 -13.99 -7.21
CA PRO A 375 -7.88 -14.40 -7.30
C PRO A 375 -8.42 -14.30 -8.74
N PRO A 376 -8.99 -15.36 -9.34
CA PRO A 376 -9.40 -15.34 -10.75
C PRO A 376 -10.41 -14.23 -11.08
N ARG A 377 -11.35 -13.98 -10.16
CA ARG A 377 -12.33 -12.88 -10.28
C ARG A 377 -11.65 -11.51 -10.31
N LEU A 378 -10.60 -11.31 -9.51
CA LEU A 378 -9.84 -10.06 -9.49
C LEU A 378 -9.05 -9.87 -10.77
N VAL A 379 -8.40 -10.94 -11.27
CA VAL A 379 -7.70 -10.92 -12.56
C VAL A 379 -8.66 -10.48 -13.66
N MET A 380 -9.84 -11.09 -13.76
CA MET A 380 -10.88 -10.69 -14.72
C MET A 380 -11.28 -9.22 -14.54
N SER A 381 -11.54 -8.78 -13.30
CA SER A 381 -11.90 -7.39 -13.00
C SER A 381 -10.85 -6.38 -13.48
N ILE A 382 -9.57 -6.65 -13.27
CA ILE A 382 -8.47 -5.79 -13.72
C ILE A 382 -8.40 -5.77 -15.26
N GLN A 383 -8.57 -6.91 -15.91
CA GLN A 383 -8.51 -6.99 -17.37
C GLN A 383 -9.65 -6.22 -18.04
N ASP A 384 -10.83 -6.25 -17.43
CA ASP A 384 -12.08 -5.71 -17.98
C ASP A 384 -12.45 -4.32 -17.42
N GLY A 385 -11.69 -3.80 -16.45
CA GLY A 385 -11.93 -2.48 -15.87
C GLY A 385 -13.14 -2.42 -14.93
N ILE A 386 -13.37 -3.50 -14.18
CA ILE A 386 -14.52 -3.67 -13.28
C ILE A 386 -14.11 -3.35 -11.84
N HIS A 387 -14.84 -2.46 -11.16
CA HIS A 387 -14.66 -2.20 -9.73
C HIS A 387 -15.18 -3.35 -8.85
N GLY A 388 -14.65 -3.46 -7.64
CA GLY A 388 -15.24 -4.27 -6.58
C GLY A 388 -16.64 -3.76 -6.15
N PRO A 389 -17.26 -4.37 -5.12
CA PRO A 389 -18.59 -3.99 -4.67
C PRO A 389 -18.58 -2.65 -3.89
N LEU A 390 -18.50 -1.54 -4.64
CA LEU A 390 -18.47 -0.18 -4.10
C LEU A 390 -19.84 0.26 -3.58
N LEU A 391 -19.83 0.92 -2.43
CA LEU A 391 -21.01 1.64 -1.92
C LEU A 391 -21.28 2.90 -2.74
N GLU A 392 -22.53 3.32 -2.70
CA GLU A 392 -23.05 4.41 -3.54
C GLU A 392 -22.26 5.73 -3.46
N PRO A 393 -21.83 6.21 -2.28
CA PRO A 393 -21.06 7.46 -2.20
C PRO A 393 -19.74 7.44 -2.98
N PHE A 394 -19.05 6.29 -3.05
CA PHE A 394 -17.81 6.14 -3.82
C PHE A 394 -18.07 6.16 -5.32
N VAL A 395 -19.19 5.58 -5.75
CA VAL A 395 -19.64 5.62 -7.15
C VAL A 395 -20.01 7.05 -7.55
N GLN A 396 -20.74 7.77 -6.70
CA GLN A 396 -21.08 9.17 -6.93
C GLN A 396 -19.82 10.03 -7.06
N ALA A 397 -18.82 9.85 -6.18
CA ALA A 397 -17.56 10.58 -6.25
C ALA A 397 -16.82 10.37 -7.58
N LYS A 398 -16.87 9.15 -8.14
CA LYS A 398 -16.28 8.81 -9.44
C LYS A 398 -17.05 9.36 -10.65
N LEU A 399 -18.36 9.52 -10.54
CA LEU A 399 -19.23 9.96 -11.65
C LEU A 399 -19.55 11.46 -11.62
N ARG A 400 -19.26 12.15 -10.51
CA ARG A 400 -19.48 13.60 -10.34
C ARG A 400 -18.70 14.50 -11.33
N PRO A 401 -17.44 14.21 -11.72
CA PRO A 401 -16.61 15.19 -12.43
C PRO A 401 -17.17 15.63 -13.80
N GLU A 402 -17.73 14.70 -14.57
CA GLU A 402 -18.12 14.96 -15.96
C GLU A 402 -19.41 14.22 -16.33
N ASP A 403 -20.21 14.80 -17.22
CA ASP A 403 -21.39 14.14 -17.76
C ASP A 403 -21.03 13.07 -18.79
N GLY A 404 -21.78 11.97 -18.76
CA GLY A 404 -21.55 10.82 -19.63
C GLY A 404 -20.44 9.88 -19.17
N LEU A 405 -19.95 10.05 -17.94
CA LEU A 405 -19.19 9.04 -17.24
C LEU A 405 -20.10 7.88 -16.82
N TYR A 406 -19.54 6.68 -16.88
CA TYR A 406 -20.16 5.47 -16.34
C TYR A 406 -19.09 4.59 -15.70
N LEU A 407 -19.51 3.65 -14.87
CA LEU A 407 -18.61 2.60 -14.37
C LEU A 407 -19.33 1.26 -14.28
N ILE A 408 -18.55 0.19 -14.25
CA ILE A 408 -19.04 -1.18 -14.07
C ILE A 408 -18.45 -1.72 -12.78
N GLN A 409 -19.31 -2.24 -11.90
CA GLN A 409 -18.89 -2.77 -10.61
C GLN A 409 -19.57 -4.09 -10.28
N TRP A 410 -18.98 -4.88 -9.39
CA TRP A 410 -19.68 -5.99 -8.76
C TRP A 410 -20.85 -5.49 -7.90
N SER A 411 -21.95 -6.24 -7.88
CA SER A 411 -23.07 -5.95 -6.99
C SER A 411 -22.66 -6.09 -5.53
N THR A 412 -23.16 -5.19 -4.67
CA THR A 412 -22.96 -5.24 -3.21
C THR A 412 -23.82 -6.29 -2.52
N SER A 413 -24.79 -6.90 -3.22
CA SER A 413 -25.73 -7.87 -2.66
C SER A 413 -25.79 -9.20 -3.43
N HIS A 414 -25.51 -9.20 -4.74
CA HIS A 414 -25.64 -10.38 -5.59
C HIS A 414 -24.26 -10.90 -6.05
N PRO A 415 -23.88 -12.16 -5.80
CA PRO A 415 -22.53 -12.65 -6.03
C PRO A 415 -22.12 -12.77 -7.50
N TYR A 416 -23.08 -12.90 -8.44
CA TYR A 416 -22.84 -13.14 -9.87
C TYR A 416 -23.37 -12.03 -10.78
N ARG A 417 -23.70 -10.87 -10.20
CA ARG A 417 -24.27 -9.74 -10.94
C ARG A 417 -23.30 -8.57 -10.97
N LEU A 418 -23.11 -8.01 -12.16
CA LEU A 418 -22.40 -6.76 -12.39
C LEU A 418 -23.42 -5.64 -12.54
N ILE A 419 -23.02 -4.41 -12.25
CA ILE A 419 -23.89 -3.23 -12.30
C ILE A 419 -23.17 -2.14 -13.10
N LEU A 420 -23.75 -1.77 -14.23
CA LEU A 420 -23.43 -0.55 -14.96
C LEU A 420 -24.13 0.62 -14.26
N THR A 421 -23.37 1.62 -13.81
CA THR A 421 -23.92 2.80 -13.15
C THR A 421 -23.62 4.06 -13.96
N VAL A 422 -24.65 4.89 -14.15
CA VAL A 422 -24.57 6.23 -14.75
C VAL A 422 -25.13 7.26 -13.78
N ALA A 423 -24.74 8.52 -13.98
CA ALA A 423 -25.20 9.64 -13.17
C ALA A 423 -26.07 10.61 -14.00
N GLN A 424 -27.09 11.15 -13.35
CA GLN A 424 -27.93 12.23 -13.85
C GLN A 424 -27.83 13.42 -12.90
N ARG A 425 -27.59 14.61 -13.41
CA ARG A 425 -27.71 15.83 -12.60
C ARG A 425 -29.20 16.12 -12.37
N SER A 426 -29.59 16.25 -11.11
CA SER A 426 -30.94 16.59 -10.66
C SER A 426 -30.88 17.79 -9.74
N GLN A 427 -31.91 18.64 -9.71
CA GLN A 427 -32.03 19.63 -8.64
C GLN A 427 -32.62 18.95 -7.40
N ALA A 428 -31.99 19.13 -6.25
CA ALA A 428 -32.56 18.76 -4.98
C ALA A 428 -33.61 19.81 -4.53
N PRO A 429 -34.51 19.47 -3.59
CA PRO A 429 -35.62 20.35 -3.18
C PRO A 429 -35.19 21.70 -2.60
N ASP A 430 -33.94 21.80 -2.16
CA ASP A 430 -33.26 22.96 -1.59
C ASP A 430 -32.59 23.86 -2.64
N GLY A 431 -32.68 23.52 -3.94
CA GLY A 431 -32.04 24.22 -5.04
C GLY A 431 -30.58 23.81 -5.27
N THR A 432 -30.04 22.89 -4.46
CA THR A 432 -28.68 22.39 -4.61
C THR A 432 -28.60 21.37 -5.76
N GLN A 433 -27.52 21.41 -6.54
CA GLN A 433 -27.29 20.43 -7.60
C GLN A 433 -26.96 19.06 -6.99
N SER A 434 -27.83 18.07 -7.19
CA SER A 434 -27.69 16.70 -6.72
C SER A 434 -27.39 15.74 -7.88
N LEU A 435 -26.80 14.59 -7.55
CA LEU A 435 -26.45 13.56 -8.53
C LEU A 435 -27.31 12.32 -8.28
N ARG A 436 -28.25 12.03 -9.19
CA ARG A 436 -29.08 10.83 -9.14
C ARG A 436 -28.39 9.70 -9.91
N LEU A 437 -28.18 8.56 -9.26
CA LEU A 437 -27.60 7.38 -9.91
C LEU A 437 -28.67 6.48 -10.51
N ARG A 438 -28.39 5.93 -11.70
CA ARG A 438 -29.18 4.88 -12.34
C ARG A 438 -28.29 3.64 -12.50
N LYS A 439 -28.82 2.48 -12.10
CA LYS A 439 -28.10 1.21 -12.04
C LYS A 439 -28.75 0.22 -13.00
N PHE A 440 -27.96 -0.35 -13.90
CA PHE A 440 -28.38 -1.32 -14.90
C PHE A 440 -27.64 -2.64 -14.68
N PRO A 441 -28.33 -3.75 -14.43
CA PRO A 441 -27.69 -5.01 -14.16
C PRO A 441 -27.14 -5.64 -15.44
N ILE A 442 -25.95 -6.22 -15.31
CA ILE A 442 -25.31 -7.07 -16.30
C ILE A 442 -25.28 -8.48 -15.70
N GLU A 443 -25.91 -9.41 -16.40
CA GLU A 443 -25.98 -10.81 -15.98
C GLU A 443 -24.86 -11.61 -16.61
N GLN A 444 -24.22 -12.44 -15.79
CA GLN A 444 -23.24 -13.42 -16.23
C GLN A 444 -23.95 -14.73 -16.57
N GLN A 445 -23.95 -15.10 -17.84
CA GLN A 445 -24.34 -16.42 -18.33
C GLN A 445 -23.08 -17.28 -18.54
N ALA A 446 -23.23 -18.60 -18.73
CA ALA A 446 -22.13 -19.58 -18.68
C ALA A 446 -20.87 -19.21 -19.50
N ARG A 447 -21.01 -18.48 -20.61
CA ARG A 447 -19.89 -17.97 -21.43
C ARG A 447 -20.13 -16.58 -22.01
N ALA A 448 -21.08 -15.82 -21.47
CA ALA A 448 -21.44 -14.52 -22.02
C ALA A 448 -21.97 -13.54 -20.97
N PHE A 449 -21.82 -12.25 -21.24
CA PHE A 449 -22.35 -11.14 -20.46
C PHE A 449 -23.44 -10.44 -21.25
N VAL A 450 -24.57 -10.20 -20.61
CA VAL A 450 -25.75 -9.56 -21.20
C VAL A 450 -26.18 -8.40 -20.30
N LEU A 451 -26.29 -7.21 -20.89
CA LEU A 451 -26.90 -6.06 -20.21
C LEU A 451 -28.42 -6.23 -20.28
N GLU A 452 -29.12 -6.16 -19.14
CA GLU A 452 -30.57 -6.33 -19.12
C GLU A 452 -31.25 -5.27 -20.01
N GLY A 453 -32.16 -5.73 -20.88
CA GLY A 453 -32.83 -4.88 -21.88
C GLY A 453 -32.03 -4.66 -23.18
N TRP A 454 -30.79 -5.16 -23.28
CA TRP A 454 -30.00 -5.13 -24.51
C TRP A 454 -29.91 -6.54 -25.13
N GLY A 455 -30.51 -6.75 -26.30
CA GLY A 455 -30.58 -8.06 -26.98
C GLY A 455 -29.25 -8.60 -27.53
N ARG A 456 -28.10 -8.12 -27.05
CA ARG A 456 -26.76 -8.54 -27.47
C ARG A 456 -26.04 -9.22 -26.31
N SER A 457 -25.24 -10.24 -26.63
CA SER A 457 -24.37 -10.94 -25.69
C SER A 457 -22.90 -10.77 -26.08
N PHE A 458 -22.01 -10.77 -25.09
CA PHE A 458 -20.58 -10.53 -25.27
C PHE A 458 -19.75 -11.56 -24.50
N PRO A 459 -18.60 -12.02 -25.01
CA PRO A 459 -17.76 -13.01 -24.32
C PRO A 459 -17.00 -12.43 -23.11
N SER A 460 -16.79 -11.11 -23.08
CA SER A 460 -16.14 -10.41 -21.96
C SER A 460 -16.84 -9.08 -21.65
N VAL A 461 -16.65 -8.59 -20.42
CA VAL A 461 -17.19 -7.29 -20.01
C VAL A 461 -16.44 -6.16 -20.72
N ARG A 462 -15.18 -6.37 -21.06
CA ARG A 462 -14.40 -5.45 -21.91
C ARG A 462 -15.05 -5.24 -23.28
N GLU A 463 -15.48 -6.31 -23.94
CA GLU A 463 -16.15 -6.21 -25.25
C GLU A 463 -17.53 -5.55 -25.13
N LEU A 464 -18.27 -5.88 -24.08
CA LEU A 464 -19.53 -5.21 -23.75
C LEU A 464 -19.29 -3.70 -23.56
N GLY A 465 -18.29 -3.31 -22.75
CA GLY A 465 -17.93 -1.91 -22.50
C GLY A 465 -17.47 -1.17 -23.77
N ALA A 466 -16.70 -1.84 -24.62
CA ALA A 466 -16.29 -1.28 -25.92
C ALA A 466 -17.50 -1.04 -26.85
N ALA A 467 -18.48 -1.94 -26.84
CA ALA A 467 -19.71 -1.78 -27.60
C ALA A 467 -20.65 -0.73 -26.99
N LEU A 468 -20.60 -0.49 -25.68
CA LEU A 468 -21.34 0.58 -25.01
C LEU A 468 -20.73 1.97 -25.27
N GLN A 469 -19.42 2.07 -25.51
CA GLN A 469 -18.75 3.35 -25.70
C GLN A 469 -19.30 4.10 -26.93
N GLY A 470 -19.84 5.30 -26.71
CA GLY A 470 -20.49 6.12 -27.73
C GLY A 470 -21.99 5.85 -27.90
N CYS A 471 -22.56 4.85 -27.23
CA CYS A 471 -24.00 4.58 -27.27
C CYS A 471 -24.81 5.53 -26.39
N LEU A 472 -26.10 5.63 -26.70
CA LEU A 472 -27.12 6.29 -25.88
C LEU A 472 -27.93 5.22 -25.14
N LEU A 473 -27.90 5.27 -23.81
CA LEU A 473 -28.67 4.38 -22.95
C LEU A 473 -29.99 5.06 -22.60
N ARG A 474 -31.13 4.40 -22.84
CA ARG A 474 -32.47 4.92 -22.53
C ARG A 474 -33.10 4.14 -21.38
N ALA A 475 -33.66 4.85 -20.40
CA ALA A 475 -34.37 4.27 -19.27
C ALA A 475 -35.63 5.09 -18.96
N GLY A 476 -36.78 4.64 -19.47
CA GLY A 476 -37.98 5.47 -19.53
C GLY A 476 -37.76 6.66 -20.47
N ASP A 477 -38.08 7.86 -20.01
CA ASP A 477 -37.89 9.10 -20.77
C ASP A 477 -36.46 9.67 -20.68
N ASP A 478 -35.64 9.13 -19.77
CA ASP A 478 -34.26 9.59 -19.59
C ASP A 478 -33.32 8.97 -20.64
N CYS A 479 -32.35 9.78 -21.11
CA CYS A 479 -31.32 9.36 -22.06
C CYS A 479 -29.92 9.71 -21.53
N PHE A 480 -29.00 8.74 -21.55
CA PHE A 480 -27.66 8.84 -20.99
C PHE A 480 -26.62 8.59 -22.10
N SER A 481 -25.72 9.55 -22.33
CA SER A 481 -24.61 9.39 -23.28
C SER A 481 -23.46 8.66 -22.60
N LEU A 482 -23.09 7.46 -23.08
CA LEU A 482 -22.00 6.68 -22.52
C LEU A 482 -20.67 7.07 -23.18
N ARG A 483 -19.97 8.07 -22.64
CA ARG A 483 -18.74 8.61 -23.25
C ARG A 483 -17.49 7.87 -22.80
N ARG A 484 -17.32 7.70 -21.48
CA ARG A 484 -16.09 7.17 -20.89
C ARG A 484 -16.37 6.32 -19.67
N CYS A 485 -15.74 5.15 -19.61
CA CYS A 485 -15.75 4.29 -18.43
C CYS A 485 -14.72 4.81 -17.41
N CYS A 486 -15.13 5.01 -16.16
CA CYS A 486 -14.21 5.23 -15.05
C CYS A 486 -13.60 3.89 -14.67
N LEU A 487 -12.27 3.81 -14.60
CA LEU A 487 -11.53 2.59 -14.24
C LEU A 487 -11.09 2.61 -12.76
N PRO A 488 -10.87 1.46 -12.12
CA PRO A 488 -10.19 1.40 -10.81
C PRO A 488 -8.81 2.03 -10.88
N GLN A 489 -8.46 2.86 -9.91
CA GLN A 489 -7.16 3.52 -9.78
C GLN A 489 -6.33 2.83 -8.69
N PRO A 490 -4.99 2.73 -8.86
CA PRO A 490 -4.13 2.17 -7.82
C PRO A 490 -4.24 2.94 -6.50
N GLY A 491 -4.34 2.20 -5.39
CA GLY A 491 -4.42 2.77 -4.04
C GLY A 491 -5.69 3.57 -3.76
N GLU A 492 -6.75 3.46 -4.57
CA GLU A 492 -7.99 4.21 -4.35
C GLU A 492 -8.68 3.80 -3.04
N THR A 493 -9.10 4.80 -2.26
CA THR A 493 -9.84 4.56 -1.02
C THR A 493 -11.31 4.28 -1.33
N SER A 494 -11.84 3.19 -0.77
CA SER A 494 -13.24 2.82 -0.84
C SER A 494 -13.66 2.02 0.39
N ASN A 495 -14.94 1.67 0.53
CA ASN A 495 -15.42 0.74 1.55
C ASN A 495 -14.73 -0.64 1.53
N LEU A 496 -13.98 -0.97 0.47
CA LEU A 496 -13.22 -2.22 0.38
C LEU A 496 -11.90 -2.16 1.14
N ILE A 497 -11.41 -0.96 1.44
CA ILE A 497 -10.18 -0.73 2.21
C ILE A 497 -10.51 -0.61 3.70
N ILE A 498 -9.69 -1.27 4.52
CA ILE A 498 -9.77 -1.31 5.97
C ILE A 498 -8.70 -0.39 6.56
N MET A 499 -9.15 0.55 7.38
CA MET A 499 -8.34 1.53 8.09
C MET A 499 -7.94 0.99 9.47
N ARG A 500 -6.69 1.26 9.87
CA ARG A 500 -6.05 0.79 11.11
C ARG A 500 -5.31 1.94 11.81
N GLY A 501 -5.27 1.95 13.15
CA GLY A 501 -4.31 2.78 13.90
C GLY A 501 -4.55 4.29 13.83
N ALA A 502 -3.49 5.10 13.95
CA ALA A 502 -3.54 6.57 13.86
C ALA A 502 -4.06 7.13 12.52
N ARG A 503 -4.21 6.29 11.47
CA ARG A 503 -4.94 6.65 10.24
C ARG A 503 -6.46 6.55 10.39
N ALA A 504 -6.94 6.12 11.56
CA ALA A 504 -8.32 6.29 12.02
C ALA A 504 -8.64 7.74 12.43
N SER A 505 -7.60 8.54 12.71
CA SER A 505 -7.69 9.99 12.68
C SER A 505 -7.69 10.42 11.22
N THR A 506 -8.72 11.17 10.85
CA THR A 506 -8.86 11.84 9.55
C THR A 506 -7.75 12.86 9.36
N ARG A 507 -6.53 12.39 9.06
CA ARG A 507 -5.58 13.16 8.28
C ARG A 507 -5.51 12.53 6.90
N THR A 508 -6.58 12.73 6.13
CA THR A 508 -6.38 13.20 4.76
C THR A 508 -5.31 14.28 4.82
N LEU A 509 -4.26 14.19 3.99
CA LEU A 509 -3.30 15.28 3.82
C LEU A 509 -4.13 16.52 3.50
N ASN A 510 -4.34 17.37 4.50
CA ASN A 510 -5.18 18.53 4.36
C ASN A 510 -4.30 19.58 3.70
N LEU A 511 -4.27 19.59 2.37
CA LEU A 511 -3.50 20.53 1.56
C LEU A 511 -3.96 22.00 1.77
N SER A 512 -5.01 22.25 2.55
CA SER A 512 -5.40 23.59 3.01
C SER A 512 -4.73 24.03 4.33
N GLN A 513 -4.01 23.14 5.02
CA GLN A 513 -3.23 23.46 6.21
C GLN A 513 -1.75 23.16 5.94
N LEU A 514 -0.96 24.22 5.74
CA LEU A 514 0.49 24.13 5.66
C LEU A 514 1.02 23.51 6.97
N SER A 515 1.73 22.39 6.88
CA SER A 515 2.39 21.77 8.03
C SER A 515 3.81 21.40 7.66
N PHE A 516 4.77 22.07 8.27
CA PHE A 516 6.21 21.79 8.16
C PHE A 516 6.87 22.08 9.50
N HIS A 517 8.00 21.41 9.76
CA HIS A 517 8.80 21.71 10.93
C HIS A 517 9.39 23.12 10.81
N ARG A 518 9.20 23.95 11.85
CA ARG A 518 9.80 25.27 11.91
C ARG A 518 11.19 25.13 12.50
N VAL A 519 12.21 25.45 11.72
CA VAL A 519 13.61 25.41 12.15
C VAL A 519 13.97 26.76 12.74
N ASP A 520 14.52 26.78 13.96
CA ASP A 520 14.93 28.04 14.59
C ASP A 520 16.15 28.61 13.86
N GLN A 521 16.19 29.93 13.71
CA GLN A 521 17.30 30.62 13.08
C GLN A 521 18.65 30.30 13.76
N LYS A 522 18.65 30.10 15.08
CA LYS A 522 19.87 29.80 15.86
C LYS A 522 20.45 28.42 15.56
N GLU A 523 19.64 27.52 15.00
CA GLU A 523 20.02 26.15 14.66
C GLU A 523 20.73 26.07 13.30
N ILE A 524 20.59 27.09 12.44
CA ILE A 524 21.12 27.09 11.08
C ILE A 524 22.34 28.01 10.95
N THR A 525 23.40 27.49 10.36
CA THR A 525 24.55 28.28 9.90
C THR A 525 24.64 28.20 8.38
N GLN A 526 24.55 29.35 7.70
CA GLN A 526 24.73 29.45 6.25
C GLN A 526 26.22 29.47 5.90
N LEU A 527 26.61 28.72 4.87
CA LEU A 527 27.99 28.54 4.41
C LEU A 527 28.14 29.06 2.96
N SER A 528 28.71 28.25 2.08
CA SER A 528 29.05 28.60 0.70
C SER A 528 27.81 28.75 -0.20
N HIS A 529 27.88 29.61 -1.22
CA HIS A 529 26.84 29.72 -2.24
C HIS A 529 27.01 28.61 -3.28
N LEU A 530 25.98 27.79 -3.48
CA LEU A 530 25.98 26.63 -4.37
C LEU A 530 25.39 26.94 -5.75
N GLY A 531 24.53 27.95 -5.86
CA GLY A 531 23.93 28.33 -7.14
C GLY A 531 22.58 29.03 -6.99
N GLN A 532 21.94 29.32 -8.12
CA GLN A 532 20.65 30.01 -8.17
C GLN A 532 19.58 29.10 -8.76
N GLY A 533 18.45 28.98 -8.05
CA GLY A 533 17.22 28.36 -8.55
C GLY A 533 16.24 29.43 -9.08
N THR A 534 15.09 29.00 -9.59
CA THR A 534 14.03 29.94 -10.00
C THR A 534 13.58 30.75 -8.77
N ARG A 535 13.88 32.06 -8.76
CA ARG A 535 13.59 33.01 -7.67
C ARG A 535 14.18 32.65 -6.30
N THR A 536 15.19 31.76 -6.26
CA THR A 536 15.79 31.28 -5.02
C THR A 536 17.31 31.26 -5.14
N ASN A 537 18.02 31.54 -4.04
CA ASN A 537 19.46 31.37 -3.92
C ASN A 537 19.75 30.15 -3.05
N VAL A 538 20.67 29.29 -3.49
CA VAL A 538 20.97 28.00 -2.87
C VAL A 538 22.32 28.07 -2.18
N TYR A 539 22.36 27.77 -0.89
CA TYR A 539 23.57 27.77 -0.07
C TYR A 539 23.79 26.41 0.59
N GLU A 540 25.03 26.05 0.83
CA GLU A 540 25.39 25.01 1.79
C GLU A 540 25.15 25.56 3.21
N GLY A 541 24.81 24.70 4.15
CA GLY A 541 24.62 25.07 5.54
C GLY A 541 24.89 23.93 6.52
N ARG A 542 24.83 24.28 7.81
CA ARG A 542 24.83 23.33 8.93
C ARG A 542 23.58 23.54 9.77
N LEU A 543 22.96 22.44 10.20
CA LEU A 543 21.81 22.41 11.10
C LEU A 543 22.22 21.72 12.41
N ARG A 544 22.03 22.37 13.56
CA ARG A 544 22.22 21.74 14.87
C ARG A 544 20.95 20.97 15.23
N VAL A 545 21.09 19.68 15.52
CA VAL A 545 19.98 18.82 15.95
C VAL A 545 20.13 18.55 17.44
N GLU A 546 19.17 18.98 18.25
CA GLU A 546 19.08 18.58 19.66
C GLU A 546 18.67 17.09 19.71
N GLY A 547 19.46 16.28 20.43
CA GLY A 547 19.18 14.85 20.56
C GLY A 547 17.85 14.62 21.28
N SER A 548 16.96 13.86 20.66
CA SER A 548 15.74 13.34 21.30
C SER A 548 16.12 12.34 22.40
N GLY A 549 16.45 12.86 23.58
CA GLY A 549 16.45 12.09 24.82
C GLY A 549 15.03 11.98 25.33
N ASP A 550 14.56 10.76 25.58
CA ASP A 550 13.32 10.49 26.29
C ASP A 550 13.26 11.31 27.60
N PRO A 551 12.09 11.86 27.98
CA PRO A 551 11.93 12.51 29.27
C PRO A 551 11.85 11.42 30.36
N GLU A 552 12.98 11.06 30.97
CA GLU A 552 12.96 10.29 32.21
C GLU A 552 12.60 11.19 33.39
N GLU A 553 11.57 10.75 34.11
CA GLU A 553 11.14 11.28 35.39
C GLU A 553 12.17 11.01 36.51
N GLY A 554 12.56 12.08 37.21
CA GLY A 554 12.79 12.07 38.66
C GLY A 554 14.17 11.65 39.20
N LYS A 555 14.94 12.64 39.68
CA LYS A 555 15.33 12.76 41.10
C LYS A 555 16.08 14.05 41.41
N VAL A 556 15.87 14.49 42.63
CA VAL A 556 16.36 15.71 43.30
C VAL A 556 17.67 15.43 44.05
N ASP A 557 18.53 16.47 44.08
CA ASP A 557 19.71 16.78 44.93
C ASP A 557 20.94 15.84 44.93
N ASP A 558 22.07 16.34 44.42
CA ASP A 558 23.25 16.67 45.24
C ASP A 558 24.25 17.54 44.45
N GLU A 559 24.87 18.52 45.10
CA GLU A 559 25.86 19.44 44.53
C GLU A 559 27.26 18.79 44.44
N ASP A 560 27.93 18.87 43.27
CA ASP A 560 29.39 19.01 43.19
C ASP A 560 29.78 19.69 41.85
N PRO A 561 30.73 20.65 41.81
CA PRO A 561 30.97 21.50 40.65
C PRO A 561 32.12 21.01 39.76
N LEU A 562 32.03 21.39 38.47
CA LEU A 562 33.11 21.49 37.46
C LEU A 562 33.55 20.20 36.73
N VAL A 563 32.79 19.83 35.69
CA VAL A 563 33.36 19.38 34.40
C VAL A 563 32.55 20.03 33.28
N PRO A 564 33.13 20.84 32.37
CA PRO A 564 32.38 21.39 31.24
C PRO A 564 31.86 20.26 30.36
N GLY A 565 30.53 20.13 30.35
CA GLY A 565 29.78 19.10 29.67
C GLY A 565 30.08 19.04 28.19
N ARG A 566 30.21 17.79 27.73
CA ARG A 566 30.30 17.41 26.32
C ARG A 566 28.91 17.53 25.70
N ASP A 567 28.50 18.77 25.42
CA ASP A 567 27.34 19.07 24.60
C ASP A 567 27.68 18.70 23.13
N ARG A 568 27.47 17.43 22.76
CA ARG A 568 27.59 16.97 21.38
C ARG A 568 26.21 16.98 20.74
N GLY A 569 25.65 18.17 20.55
CA GLY A 569 24.62 18.36 19.51
C GLY A 569 25.18 17.86 18.17
N GLN A 570 24.44 17.01 17.48
CA GLN A 570 24.87 16.48 16.19
C GLN A 570 24.65 17.56 15.12
N GLU A 571 25.73 18.05 14.50
CA GLU A 571 25.64 18.97 13.37
C GLU A 571 25.41 18.19 12.07
N LEU A 572 24.33 18.52 11.36
CA LEU A 572 23.98 17.95 10.06
C LEU A 572 24.32 18.93 8.94
N ARG A 573 24.92 18.47 7.84
CA ARG A 573 25.07 19.26 6.61
C ARG A 573 23.73 19.35 5.88
N VAL A 574 23.37 20.56 5.48
CA VAL A 574 22.08 20.85 4.83
C VAL A 574 22.26 21.78 3.63
N VAL A 575 21.25 21.86 2.78
CA VAL A 575 21.13 22.85 1.71
C VAL A 575 20.03 23.85 2.10
N LEU A 576 20.36 25.13 2.05
CA LEU A 576 19.49 26.25 2.38
C LEU A 576 19.04 26.93 1.09
N LYS A 577 17.76 26.79 0.74
CA LYS A 577 17.15 27.49 -0.39
C LYS A 577 16.46 28.74 0.13
N VAL A 578 17.02 29.91 -0.16
CA VAL A 578 16.54 31.22 0.29
C VAL A 578 15.71 31.84 -0.82
N LEU A 579 14.43 32.13 -0.55
CA LEU A 579 13.57 32.87 -1.47
C LEU A 579 14.09 34.31 -1.62
N ASP A 580 14.19 34.80 -2.85
CA ASP A 580 14.61 36.18 -3.11
C ASP A 580 13.65 37.17 -2.42
N PRO A 581 14.14 38.13 -1.62
CA PRO A 581 13.31 39.13 -0.96
C PRO A 581 12.42 39.96 -1.92
N SER A 582 12.81 40.10 -3.19
CA SER A 582 11.97 40.78 -4.20
C SER A 582 10.67 40.03 -4.52
N HIS A 583 10.58 38.75 -4.15
CA HIS A 583 9.49 37.83 -4.45
C HIS A 583 8.76 37.35 -3.18
N HIS A 584 8.51 38.25 -2.23
CA HIS A 584 7.75 37.92 -1.01
C HIS A 584 6.27 37.61 -1.28
N ASP A 585 5.73 38.10 -2.39
CA ASP A 585 4.34 37.90 -2.84
C ASP A 585 4.00 36.43 -3.15
N ILE A 586 5.02 35.62 -3.47
CA ILE A 586 4.88 34.18 -3.77
C ILE A 586 5.36 33.27 -2.63
N ALA A 587 5.67 33.84 -1.45
CA ALA A 587 6.15 33.05 -0.31
C ALA A 587 5.18 31.91 0.06
N LEU A 588 3.88 32.12 -0.15
CA LEU A 588 2.88 31.07 0.06
C LEU A 588 3.11 29.84 -0.83
N ALA A 589 3.35 30.02 -2.13
CA ALA A 589 3.63 28.92 -3.06
C ALA A 589 4.97 28.20 -2.75
N PHE A 590 5.93 28.94 -2.20
CA PHE A 590 7.18 28.38 -1.70
C PHE A 590 6.95 27.50 -0.45
N TYR A 591 6.11 27.95 0.48
CA TYR A 591 5.72 27.17 1.67
C TYR A 591 4.83 25.97 1.35
N GLU A 592 3.93 26.09 0.39
CA GLU A 592 3.14 24.97 -0.12
C GLU A 592 4.04 23.84 -0.61
N THR A 593 5.09 24.20 -1.36
CA THR A 593 6.07 23.23 -1.83
C THR A 593 6.85 22.59 -0.68
N ALA A 594 7.34 23.38 0.28
CA ALA A 594 8.05 22.87 1.46
C ALA A 594 7.15 21.93 2.30
N SER A 595 5.90 22.32 2.49
CA SER A 595 4.89 21.53 3.19
C SER A 595 4.66 20.20 2.48
N LEU A 596 4.45 20.21 1.16
CA LEU A 596 4.21 19.02 0.36
C LEU A 596 5.41 18.06 0.39
N MET A 597 6.61 18.61 0.21
CA MET A 597 7.85 17.81 0.17
C MET A 597 8.28 17.30 1.55
N SER A 598 7.91 17.96 2.66
CA SER A 598 8.19 17.46 4.02
C SER A 598 7.26 16.33 4.47
N GLN A 599 6.11 16.14 3.81
CA GLN A 599 5.12 15.11 4.13
C GLN A 599 5.33 13.79 3.37
N VAL A 600 6.31 13.75 2.47
CA VAL A 600 6.67 12.57 1.68
C VAL A 600 8.00 12.00 2.13
N SER A 601 8.12 10.67 2.10
CA SER A 601 9.35 9.97 2.43
C SER A 601 9.54 8.82 1.46
N HIS A 602 10.57 8.95 0.61
CA HIS A 602 10.98 7.93 -0.34
C HIS A 602 12.50 7.97 -0.47
N VAL A 603 13.11 6.82 -0.69
CA VAL A 603 14.57 6.64 -0.66
C VAL A 603 15.31 7.48 -1.72
N HIS A 604 14.63 7.78 -2.84
CA HIS A 604 15.13 8.60 -3.95
C HIS A 604 14.52 10.01 -3.97
N LEU A 605 13.96 10.50 -2.87
CA LEU A 605 13.60 11.91 -2.69
C LEU A 605 14.54 12.56 -1.66
N ALA A 606 14.97 13.79 -1.91
CA ALA A 606 15.73 14.56 -0.93
C ALA A 606 14.80 15.02 0.20
N PHE A 607 15.23 14.82 1.44
CA PHE A 607 14.40 15.14 2.60
C PHE A 607 14.33 16.66 2.83
N VAL A 608 13.14 17.18 3.15
CA VAL A 608 12.95 18.58 3.57
C VAL A 608 12.85 18.60 5.10
N HIS A 609 13.89 19.10 5.75
CA HIS A 609 13.97 19.20 7.21
C HIS A 609 12.97 20.20 7.78
N GLY A 610 12.63 21.24 7.02
CA GLY A 610 11.67 22.23 7.44
C GLY A 610 11.90 23.59 6.79
N VAL A 611 11.33 24.62 7.41
CA VAL A 611 11.42 26.00 6.95
C VAL A 611 11.89 26.88 8.10
N CYS A 612 12.81 27.80 7.80
CA CYS A 612 13.21 28.88 8.69
C CYS A 612 12.75 30.21 8.12
N VAL A 613 12.20 31.07 8.98
CA VAL A 613 11.79 32.43 8.62
C VAL A 613 12.67 33.41 9.41
N ARG A 614 13.55 34.14 8.71
CA ARG A 614 14.52 35.08 9.26
C ARG A 614 14.19 36.49 8.77
N GLY A 615 13.32 37.20 9.50
CA GLY A 615 12.86 38.52 9.08
C GLY A 615 12.15 38.44 7.71
N PRO A 616 12.62 39.13 6.65
CA PRO A 616 12.06 39.01 5.29
C PRO A 616 12.51 37.75 4.54
N GLU A 617 13.47 36.99 5.05
CA GLU A 617 14.02 35.83 4.35
C GLU A 617 13.25 34.55 4.69
N ASN A 618 12.77 33.88 3.65
CA ASN A 618 12.05 32.60 3.76
C ASN A 618 12.99 31.49 3.24
N ILE A 619 13.38 30.57 4.12
CA ILE A 619 14.43 29.58 3.87
C ILE A 619 13.86 28.17 3.97
N MET A 620 13.99 27.37 2.92
CA MET A 620 13.71 25.92 2.96
C MET A 620 15.00 25.16 3.25
N VAL A 621 14.98 24.31 4.28
CA VAL A 621 16.12 23.53 4.75
C VAL A 621 15.97 22.09 4.24
N THR A 622 16.93 21.64 3.44
CA THR A 622 16.88 20.34 2.74
C THR A 622 18.14 19.53 2.99
N GLU A 623 18.06 18.23 2.78
CA GLU A 623 19.19 17.31 2.88
C GLU A 623 20.34 17.72 1.95
N TYR A 624 21.58 17.67 2.44
CA TYR A 624 22.77 17.83 1.61
C TYR A 624 23.16 16.52 0.91
N VAL A 625 23.36 16.56 -0.41
CA VAL A 625 23.74 15.39 -1.24
C VAL A 625 25.12 15.60 -1.85
N GLU A 626 26.04 14.66 -1.56
CA GLU A 626 27.49 14.85 -1.70
C GLU A 626 27.99 15.26 -3.09
N HIS A 627 27.50 14.63 -4.16
CA HIS A 627 28.04 14.87 -5.51
C HIS A 627 27.24 15.87 -6.34
N GLY A 628 26.20 16.48 -5.77
CA GLY A 628 25.44 17.56 -6.41
C GLY A 628 24.62 17.11 -7.64
N PRO A 629 24.24 18.06 -8.52
CA PRO A 629 23.36 17.81 -9.66
C PRO A 629 23.93 16.86 -10.72
N LEU A 630 23.07 15.97 -11.23
CA LEU A 630 23.40 14.91 -12.17
C LEU A 630 23.83 15.47 -13.53
N ASP A 631 23.21 16.55 -13.99
CA ASP A 631 23.52 17.15 -15.30
C ASP A 631 24.96 17.69 -15.35
N VAL A 632 25.39 18.36 -14.28
CA VAL A 632 26.77 18.86 -14.13
C VAL A 632 27.76 17.70 -14.09
N TRP A 633 27.43 16.65 -13.35
CA TRP A 633 28.29 15.48 -13.22
C TRP A 633 28.41 14.69 -14.52
N LEU A 634 27.30 14.44 -15.23
CA LEU A 634 27.31 13.74 -16.52
C LEU A 634 28.11 14.48 -17.58
N ARG A 635 28.02 15.83 -17.62
CA ARG A 635 28.83 16.64 -18.55
C ARG A 635 30.32 16.56 -18.24
N ARG A 636 30.69 16.45 -16.95
CA ARG A 636 32.08 16.26 -16.52
C ARG A 636 32.62 14.88 -16.91
N GLU A 637 31.81 13.84 -16.77
CA GLU A 637 32.16 12.45 -17.09
C GLU A 637 31.74 12.03 -18.51
N ARG A 638 31.57 13.00 -19.41
CA ARG A 638 31.04 12.79 -20.76
C ARG A 638 31.79 11.67 -21.48
N GLY A 639 31.03 10.73 -22.05
CA GLY A 639 31.57 9.57 -22.76
C GLY A 639 32.17 8.45 -21.90
N HIS A 640 32.30 8.64 -20.57
CA HIS A 640 32.89 7.65 -19.66
C HIS A 640 31.83 6.87 -18.84
N VAL A 641 30.58 7.34 -18.84
CA VAL A 641 29.48 6.73 -18.08
C VAL A 641 28.79 5.61 -18.89
N PRO A 642 28.82 4.34 -18.43
CA PRO A 642 28.20 3.24 -19.15
C PRO A 642 26.67 3.38 -19.27
N MET A 643 26.09 2.83 -20.33
CA MET A 643 24.63 2.86 -20.50
C MET A 643 23.89 2.11 -19.37
N ALA A 644 24.45 1.01 -18.86
CA ALA A 644 23.87 0.28 -17.74
C ALA A 644 23.71 1.17 -16.48
N TRP A 645 24.71 2.00 -16.19
CA TRP A 645 24.66 2.98 -15.10
C TRP A 645 23.52 3.98 -15.28
N LYS A 646 23.38 4.52 -16.50
CA LYS A 646 22.31 5.47 -16.87
C LYS A 646 20.92 4.84 -16.70
N MET A 647 20.78 3.56 -17.03
CA MET A 647 19.53 2.82 -16.85
C MET A 647 19.15 2.65 -15.38
N VAL A 648 20.13 2.40 -14.50
CA VAL A 648 19.88 2.34 -13.04
C VAL A 648 19.39 3.70 -12.54
N VAL A 649 20.02 4.80 -12.94
CA VAL A 649 19.56 6.15 -12.56
C VAL A 649 18.14 6.43 -13.06
N ALA A 650 17.84 6.07 -14.31
CA ALA A 650 16.49 6.19 -14.87
C ALA A 650 15.44 5.40 -14.07
N GLN A 651 15.78 4.17 -13.64
CA GLN A 651 14.92 3.33 -12.82
C GLN A 651 14.67 3.93 -11.43
N GLN A 652 15.71 4.47 -10.79
CA GLN A 652 15.60 5.15 -9.49
C GLN A 652 14.71 6.39 -9.57
N LEU A 653 14.87 7.20 -10.63
CA LEU A 653 14.02 8.37 -10.87
C LEU A 653 12.57 7.95 -11.10
N ALA A 654 12.35 6.90 -11.90
CA ALA A 654 11.02 6.38 -12.16
C ALA A 654 10.34 5.85 -10.87
N SER A 655 11.10 5.23 -9.97
CA SER A 655 10.61 4.81 -8.64
C SER A 655 10.15 6.00 -7.79
N ALA A 656 10.92 7.10 -7.75
CA ALA A 656 10.54 8.32 -7.04
C ALA A 656 9.26 8.95 -7.61
N LEU A 657 9.17 9.07 -8.95
CA LEU A 657 7.99 9.66 -9.61
C LEU A 657 6.75 8.76 -9.50
N SER A 658 6.92 7.44 -9.52
CA SER A 658 5.82 6.50 -9.26
C SER A 658 5.28 6.64 -7.84
N TYR A 659 6.17 6.83 -6.85
CA TYR A 659 5.76 7.11 -5.48
C TYR A 659 4.95 8.42 -5.37
N LEU A 660 5.39 9.50 -6.03
CA LEU A 660 4.66 10.77 -6.05
C LEU A 660 3.29 10.64 -6.76
N GLU A 661 3.24 9.91 -7.89
CA GLU A 661 1.99 9.59 -8.60
C GLU A 661 0.99 8.86 -7.69
N ASN A 662 1.46 7.85 -6.93
CA ASN A 662 0.60 7.11 -6.00
C ASN A 662 0.04 7.99 -4.87
N LYS A 663 0.70 9.12 -4.56
CA LYS A 663 0.24 10.11 -3.58
C LYS A 663 -0.63 11.21 -4.21
N ASN A 664 -0.86 11.17 -5.52
CA ASN A 664 -1.46 12.25 -6.32
C ASN A 664 -0.71 13.58 -6.15
N LEU A 665 0.62 13.53 -5.99
CA LEU A 665 1.46 14.72 -5.87
C LEU A 665 2.24 14.91 -7.16
N VAL A 666 2.24 16.15 -7.65
CA VAL A 666 2.95 16.54 -8.86
C VAL A 666 4.25 17.23 -8.44
N HIS A 667 5.39 16.73 -8.91
CA HIS A 667 6.68 17.37 -8.69
C HIS A 667 6.78 18.68 -9.48
N GLY A 668 6.46 18.65 -10.77
CA GLY A 668 6.33 19.82 -11.64
C GLY A 668 7.64 20.45 -12.12
N ASN A 669 8.78 19.86 -11.79
CA ASN A 669 10.10 20.31 -12.24
C ASN A 669 11.11 19.13 -12.28
N VAL A 670 10.86 18.14 -13.14
CA VAL A 670 11.71 16.96 -13.29
C VAL A 670 12.74 17.21 -14.38
N CYS A 671 14.01 17.41 -13.99
CA CYS A 671 15.16 17.60 -14.88
C CYS A 671 16.47 17.21 -14.19
N GLY A 672 17.55 17.01 -14.96
CA GLY A 672 18.86 16.59 -14.45
C GLY A 672 19.45 17.53 -13.40
N ARG A 673 19.15 18.83 -13.46
CA ARG A 673 19.54 19.83 -12.46
C ARG A 673 18.93 19.57 -11.07
N ASN A 674 17.76 18.94 -11.01
CA ASN A 674 17.07 18.61 -9.76
C ASN A 674 17.32 17.16 -9.31
N ILE A 675 18.08 16.38 -10.08
CA ILE A 675 18.48 15.03 -9.69
C ILE A 675 19.86 15.13 -9.05
N LEU A 676 19.96 14.80 -7.78
CA LEU A 676 21.20 14.87 -7.01
C LEU A 676 21.84 13.49 -6.89
N LEU A 677 23.15 13.40 -7.05
CA LEU A 677 23.89 12.15 -7.00
C LEU A 677 24.48 11.92 -5.60
N ALA A 678 23.93 10.96 -4.85
CA ALA A 678 24.38 10.62 -3.51
C ALA A 678 25.52 9.58 -3.52
N ARG A 679 25.59 8.74 -4.55
CA ARG A 679 26.66 7.76 -4.74
C ARG A 679 26.99 7.63 -6.22
N LEU A 680 28.28 7.73 -6.56
CA LEU A 680 28.74 7.60 -7.94
C LEU A 680 28.52 6.21 -8.52
N GLY A 681 28.81 5.13 -7.77
CA GLY A 681 28.56 3.76 -8.26
C GLY A 681 29.38 3.35 -9.48
N LEU A 682 30.64 3.81 -9.56
CA LEU A 682 31.56 3.48 -10.66
C LEU A 682 32.57 2.38 -10.31
N ALA A 683 32.66 1.99 -9.03
CA ALA A 683 33.52 0.90 -8.59
C ALA A 683 32.85 -0.46 -8.81
N GLU A 684 33.65 -1.49 -9.01
CA GLU A 684 33.16 -2.87 -9.20
C GLU A 684 32.31 -3.30 -8.00
N GLY A 685 31.11 -3.85 -8.27
CA GLY A 685 30.14 -4.23 -7.23
C GLY A 685 29.34 -3.07 -6.62
N THR A 686 29.44 -1.83 -7.11
CA THR A 686 28.66 -0.68 -6.62
C THR A 686 27.70 -0.14 -7.67
N SER A 687 26.53 0.34 -7.25
CA SER A 687 25.53 0.98 -8.13
C SER A 687 25.38 2.47 -7.84
N PRO A 688 25.00 3.32 -8.82
CA PRO A 688 24.68 4.71 -8.54
C PRO A 688 23.51 4.84 -7.58
N PHE A 689 23.41 5.99 -6.92
CA PHE A 689 22.27 6.32 -6.08
C PHE A 689 21.91 7.79 -6.22
N ILE A 690 20.69 8.08 -6.70
CA ILE A 690 20.19 9.44 -6.86
C ILE A 690 19.09 9.80 -5.86
N LYS A 691 18.90 11.11 -5.68
CA LYS A 691 17.77 11.71 -4.97
C LYS A 691 17.21 12.89 -5.77
N LEU A 692 15.91 12.92 -6.01
CA LEU A 692 15.23 14.06 -6.63
C LEU A 692 14.98 15.13 -5.55
N SER A 693 15.50 16.35 -5.78
CA SER A 693 15.31 17.51 -4.91
C SER A 693 13.94 18.16 -5.11
N ASP A 694 13.47 18.95 -4.14
CA ASP A 694 12.23 19.72 -4.27
C ASP A 694 12.19 20.61 -5.54
N PRO A 695 10.99 20.91 -6.07
CA PRO A 695 10.83 21.66 -7.31
C PRO A 695 11.05 23.18 -7.16
N GLY A 696 11.30 23.67 -5.94
CA GLY A 696 11.43 25.10 -5.61
C GLY A 696 10.07 25.81 -5.53
N VAL A 697 9.91 26.92 -6.26
CA VAL A 697 8.62 27.61 -6.35
C VAL A 697 7.68 26.82 -7.28
N GLY A 698 6.47 26.55 -6.80
CA GLY A 698 5.43 25.83 -7.53
C GLY A 698 5.02 26.51 -8.85
N LEU A 699 4.69 25.70 -9.86
CA LEU A 699 4.43 26.17 -11.23
C LEU A 699 3.35 27.27 -11.31
N GLY A 700 2.34 27.21 -10.45
CA GLY A 700 1.23 28.17 -10.42
C GLY A 700 1.66 29.62 -10.16
N ALA A 701 2.77 29.83 -9.46
CA ALA A 701 3.30 31.14 -9.11
C ALA A 701 4.35 31.67 -10.11
N LEU A 702 4.75 30.88 -11.10
CA LEU A 702 5.75 31.25 -12.10
C LEU A 702 5.14 32.06 -13.24
N SER A 703 5.90 33.05 -13.73
CA SER A 703 5.56 33.81 -14.93
C SER A 703 5.66 32.92 -16.17
N ARG A 704 5.10 33.40 -17.30
CA ARG A 704 5.17 32.64 -18.55
C ARG A 704 6.61 32.50 -19.05
N GLU A 705 7.43 33.52 -18.85
CA GLU A 705 8.84 33.56 -19.26
C GLU A 705 9.64 32.50 -18.50
N GLU A 706 9.46 32.41 -17.18
CA GLU A 706 10.12 31.40 -16.35
C GLU A 706 9.66 29.96 -16.65
N ARG A 707 8.42 29.80 -17.13
CA ARG A 707 7.92 28.52 -17.63
C ARG A 707 8.59 28.14 -18.94
N VAL A 708 8.79 29.10 -19.84
CA VAL A 708 9.51 28.90 -21.10
C VAL A 708 10.97 28.50 -20.85
N GLU A 709 11.61 29.04 -19.82
CA GLU A 709 12.98 28.65 -19.43
C GLU A 709 13.12 27.17 -19.00
N ARG A 710 12.01 26.49 -18.68
CA ARG A 710 12.00 25.05 -18.33
C ARG A 710 11.80 24.14 -19.54
N ILE A 711 11.69 24.67 -20.75
CA ILE A 711 11.66 23.88 -22.00
C ILE A 711 13.07 23.27 -22.20
N PRO A 712 13.20 21.97 -22.53
CA PRO A 712 12.17 21.04 -23.01
C PRO A 712 11.49 20.17 -21.93
N TRP A 713 11.88 20.29 -20.66
CA TRP A 713 11.30 19.49 -19.57
C TRP A 713 9.87 19.90 -19.20
N MET A 714 9.43 21.09 -19.63
CA MET A 714 8.06 21.53 -19.48
C MET A 714 7.14 20.98 -20.58
N ALA A 715 6.02 20.38 -20.16
CA ALA A 715 4.99 19.93 -21.09
C ALA A 715 4.30 21.13 -21.76
N PRO A 716 3.98 21.06 -23.07
CA PRO A 716 3.46 22.20 -23.83
C PRO A 716 2.11 22.71 -23.29
N GLU A 717 1.27 21.83 -22.74
CA GLU A 717 -0.01 22.18 -22.11
C GLU A 717 0.13 23.03 -20.84
N CYS A 718 1.33 23.11 -20.25
CA CYS A 718 1.60 23.90 -19.05
C CYS A 718 1.92 25.38 -19.35
N LEU A 719 2.16 25.73 -20.62
CA LEU A 719 2.54 27.09 -21.06
C LEU A 719 1.38 28.11 -21.10
N PRO A 720 0.14 27.77 -21.55
CA PRO A 720 -0.96 28.73 -21.67
C PRO A 720 -1.55 29.21 -20.34
N GLY A 721 -1.26 28.51 -19.23
CA GLY A 721 -1.45 29.00 -17.85
C GLY A 721 -2.89 29.12 -17.34
N GLY A 722 -3.32 28.12 -16.55
CA GLY A 722 -4.45 28.24 -15.62
C GLY A 722 -4.22 27.38 -14.35
N PRO A 723 -4.89 27.66 -13.23
CA PRO A 723 -4.72 26.95 -11.96
C PRO A 723 -5.01 25.43 -12.03
N ASN A 724 -5.70 24.96 -13.07
CA ASN A 724 -6.00 23.54 -13.34
C ASN A 724 -4.98 22.81 -14.25
N SER A 725 -3.80 23.40 -14.51
CA SER A 725 -2.80 22.80 -15.43
C SER A 725 -1.82 21.83 -14.76
N LEU A 726 -1.86 21.69 -13.44
CA LEU A 726 -1.04 20.71 -12.71
C LEU A 726 -1.64 19.31 -12.83
N SER A 727 -0.94 18.42 -13.53
CA SER A 727 -1.35 17.03 -13.66
C SER A 727 -0.13 16.11 -13.66
N ILE A 728 -0.30 14.87 -13.21
CA ILE A 728 0.76 13.84 -13.23
C ILE A 728 1.34 13.65 -14.65
N ALA A 729 0.60 13.98 -15.70
CA ALA A 729 1.10 13.91 -17.08
C ALA A 729 2.32 14.81 -17.32
N MET A 730 2.43 15.94 -16.59
CA MET A 730 3.57 16.85 -16.72
C MET A 730 4.87 16.21 -16.23
N ASP A 731 4.83 15.45 -15.14
CA ASP A 731 6.01 14.77 -14.60
C ASP A 731 6.44 13.63 -15.52
N LYS A 732 5.48 12.96 -16.17
CA LYS A 732 5.77 11.93 -17.19
C LYS A 732 6.45 12.53 -18.42
N TRP A 733 6.07 13.75 -18.82
CA TRP A 733 6.78 14.49 -19.86
C TRP A 733 8.19 14.87 -19.43
N GLY A 734 8.33 15.51 -18.26
CA GLY A 734 9.61 15.91 -17.70
C GLY A 734 10.57 14.73 -17.53
N PHE A 735 10.07 13.58 -17.10
CA PHE A 735 10.81 12.32 -17.06
C PHE A 735 11.34 11.92 -18.45
N GLY A 736 10.49 11.95 -19.49
CA GLY A 736 10.89 11.64 -20.85
C GLY A 736 12.01 12.56 -21.38
N ALA A 737 11.90 13.86 -21.14
CA ALA A 737 12.94 14.83 -21.49
C ALA A 737 14.24 14.59 -20.69
N THR A 738 14.12 14.25 -19.41
CA THR A 738 15.26 13.94 -18.53
C THR A 738 15.96 12.64 -18.93
N LEU A 739 15.23 11.64 -19.46
CA LEU A 739 15.86 10.43 -19.99
C LEU A 739 16.75 10.73 -21.20
N LEU A 740 16.32 11.66 -22.07
CA LEU A 740 17.16 12.12 -23.17
C LEU A 740 18.41 12.82 -22.63
N GLU A 741 18.24 13.75 -21.69
CA GLU A 741 19.35 14.43 -21.01
C GLU A 741 20.36 13.44 -20.40
N ILE A 742 19.89 12.40 -19.70
CA ILE A 742 20.76 11.34 -19.14
C ILE A 742 21.48 10.57 -20.26
N CYS A 743 20.78 10.22 -21.34
CA CYS A 743 21.37 9.51 -22.47
C CYS A 743 22.45 10.34 -23.17
N PHE A 744 22.25 11.65 -23.29
CA PHE A 744 23.15 12.61 -23.93
C PHE A 744 24.15 13.26 -22.96
N ASP A 745 24.55 12.55 -21.90
CA ASP A 745 25.62 12.97 -20.98
C ASP A 745 25.35 14.35 -20.33
N GLY A 746 24.09 14.64 -19.99
CA GLY A 746 23.69 15.86 -19.29
C GLY A 746 23.47 17.07 -20.20
N GLU A 747 23.48 16.90 -21.52
CA GLU A 747 23.12 17.99 -22.45
C GLU A 747 21.61 18.15 -22.57
N ALA A 748 21.16 19.41 -22.57
CA ALA A 748 19.74 19.72 -22.68
C ALA A 748 19.22 19.30 -24.08
N PRO A 749 18.09 18.58 -24.18
CA PRO A 749 17.52 18.22 -25.47
C PRO A 749 17.22 19.50 -26.28
N LEU A 750 17.63 19.54 -27.56
CA LEU A 750 17.35 20.64 -28.52
C LEU A 750 18.18 21.94 -28.39
N GLN A 751 19.33 21.93 -27.73
CA GLN A 751 20.23 23.09 -27.54
C GLN A 751 20.67 23.87 -28.81
N SER A 752 20.43 23.36 -30.02
CA SER A 752 20.89 23.98 -31.29
C SER A 752 19.92 25.02 -31.89
N ARG A 753 18.90 25.50 -31.17
CA ARG A 753 17.92 26.50 -31.65
C ARG A 753 17.83 27.69 -30.69
N SER A 754 17.69 28.91 -31.22
CA SER A 754 17.57 30.12 -30.38
C SER A 754 16.20 30.19 -29.68
N SER A 755 16.13 30.74 -28.46
CA SER A 755 14.91 30.81 -27.64
C SER A 755 13.73 31.55 -28.31
N SER A 756 14.02 32.42 -29.29
CA SER A 756 13.02 33.13 -30.11
C SER A 756 12.46 32.28 -31.26
N GLU A 757 13.20 31.31 -31.80
CA GLU A 757 12.72 30.40 -32.85
C GLU A 757 11.83 29.27 -32.30
N VAL A 758 12.06 28.84 -31.04
CA VAL A 758 11.25 27.81 -30.34
C VAL A 758 9.82 28.28 -30.06
N CYS A 759 9.59 29.59 -29.95
CA CYS A 759 8.27 30.17 -29.69
C CYS A 759 7.47 30.54 -30.96
N LEU A 760 8.13 30.67 -32.13
CA LEU A 760 7.53 31.16 -33.38
C LEU A 760 7.51 30.12 -34.52
N GLY A 761 8.24 29.01 -34.42
CA GLY A 761 8.17 27.85 -35.32
C GLY A 761 8.12 26.55 -34.54
N ASP A 762 7.50 25.50 -35.10
CA ASP A 762 7.24 24.21 -34.42
C ASP A 762 8.45 23.72 -33.58
N PRO A 763 8.40 23.86 -32.25
CA PRO A 763 9.49 23.46 -31.38
C PRO A 763 9.67 21.93 -31.30
N TRP A 764 8.79 21.18 -31.95
CA TRP A 764 8.62 19.73 -31.85
C TRP A 764 8.83 18.97 -33.17
N ALA A 765 9.28 19.65 -34.24
CA ALA A 765 9.81 18.96 -35.41
C ALA A 765 11.16 18.32 -35.05
N LEU A 766 11.17 16.99 -34.86
CA LEU A 766 12.38 16.17 -34.87
C LEU A 766 13.21 16.56 -36.11
N PRO A 767 14.56 16.59 -36.05
CA PRO A 767 15.37 16.90 -37.21
C PRO A 767 14.95 15.98 -38.36
N THR A 768 14.42 16.55 -39.44
CA THR A 768 14.36 15.86 -40.71
C THR A 768 15.80 15.49 -41.05
N MET A 769 16.04 14.19 -41.26
CA MET A 769 17.29 13.63 -41.79
C MET A 769 17.54 14.20 -43.20
N GLY A 770 17.92 15.48 -43.28
CA GLY A 770 18.18 16.21 -44.51
C GLY A 770 19.54 16.90 -44.51
N THR A 771 20.23 16.97 -43.37
CA THR A 771 21.64 17.39 -43.32
C THR A 771 22.44 16.31 -42.58
N SER A 772 23.29 15.63 -43.33
CA SER A 772 24.10 14.51 -42.88
C SER A 772 25.03 14.94 -41.74
N PRO A 773 25.06 14.23 -40.58
CA PRO A 773 26.09 14.43 -39.57
C PRO A 773 27.43 13.96 -40.15
N ARG A 774 28.45 14.82 -40.07
CA ARG A 774 29.77 14.62 -40.69
C ARG A 774 30.63 13.52 -40.04
N ASN A 775 30.14 12.80 -39.02
CA ASN A 775 30.95 11.83 -38.28
C ASN A 775 30.28 10.43 -38.23
N PRO A 776 30.95 9.35 -38.65
CA PRO A 776 30.39 7.99 -38.70
C PRO A 776 30.03 7.39 -37.33
N GLU A 777 30.70 7.80 -36.25
CA GLU A 777 30.55 7.22 -34.91
C GLU A 777 29.22 7.60 -34.23
N ASP A 778 28.70 8.80 -34.49
CA ASP A 778 27.41 9.27 -33.97
C ASP A 778 26.22 8.50 -34.57
N ARG A 779 26.41 7.98 -35.79
CA ARG A 779 25.42 7.19 -36.52
C ARG A 779 25.26 5.79 -35.93
N ILE A 780 26.36 5.21 -35.45
CA ILE A 780 26.40 3.89 -34.80
C ILE A 780 25.84 3.98 -33.37
N ARG A 781 26.16 5.03 -32.61
CA ARG A 781 25.58 5.28 -31.27
C ARG A 781 24.06 5.47 -31.29
N ALA A 782 23.52 6.13 -32.31
CA ALA A 782 22.06 6.31 -32.43
C ALA A 782 21.32 5.03 -32.89
N GLN A 783 21.96 4.19 -33.71
CA GLN A 783 21.39 2.93 -34.19
C GLN A 783 21.48 1.78 -33.17
N SER A 784 22.44 1.81 -32.24
CA SER A 784 22.58 0.78 -31.19
C SER A 784 21.66 0.98 -29.98
N CYS A 785 20.99 2.13 -29.86
CA CYS A 785 20.17 2.50 -28.69
C CYS A 785 18.68 2.12 -28.82
N LEU A 786 18.28 1.39 -29.87
CA LEU A 786 16.91 0.94 -30.06
C LEU A 786 16.86 -0.60 -30.10
N PRO A 787 16.01 -1.26 -29.28
CA PRO A 787 15.78 -2.70 -29.40
C PRO A 787 15.28 -3.05 -30.81
N SER A 788 15.71 -4.20 -31.33
CA SER A 788 15.56 -4.69 -32.70
C SER A 788 14.11 -4.89 -33.22
N GLY A 789 13.09 -4.37 -32.54
CA GLY A 789 11.67 -4.52 -32.88
C GLY A 789 10.99 -3.28 -33.48
N LEU A 790 11.74 -2.22 -33.82
CA LEU A 790 11.20 -0.93 -34.28
C LEU A 790 11.18 -0.71 -35.80
N MET A 791 11.48 -1.73 -36.61
CA MET A 791 11.46 -1.64 -38.07
C MET A 791 10.28 -2.43 -38.65
N THR A 792 9.15 -1.75 -38.92
CA THR A 792 8.23 -2.19 -39.98
C THR A 792 7.73 -0.99 -40.81
N SER A 793 8.09 -1.06 -42.09
CA SER A 793 7.66 -0.35 -43.31
C SER A 793 6.39 0.50 -43.29
N SER A 794 6.53 1.81 -43.59
CA SER A 794 5.69 2.54 -44.57
C SER A 794 6.11 4.01 -44.69
N LEU A 795 7.04 4.35 -45.60
CA LEU A 795 7.30 5.74 -46.02
C LEU A 795 7.67 5.77 -47.51
N SER A 796 6.66 5.94 -48.38
CA SER A 796 6.84 6.44 -49.74
C SER A 796 5.60 7.21 -50.19
N GLY A 797 5.67 8.54 -50.19
CA GLY A 797 4.68 9.47 -50.75
C GLY A 797 5.12 10.93 -50.58
N PRO A 798 4.96 11.82 -51.60
CA PRO A 798 5.49 13.19 -51.59
C PRO A 798 4.59 14.17 -50.79
N PRO A 799 5.07 15.40 -50.47
CA PRO A 799 4.42 16.27 -49.50
C PRO A 799 3.33 17.13 -50.15
N ALA A 800 2.14 17.19 -49.54
CA ALA A 800 1.13 18.19 -49.85
C ALA A 800 0.91 19.07 -48.61
N GLY A 801 1.06 20.38 -48.78
CA GLY A 801 0.95 21.38 -47.73
C GLY A 801 -0.48 21.54 -47.19
N GLY A 802 -0.58 21.59 -45.86
CA GLY A 802 -1.79 21.92 -45.09
C GLY A 802 -1.38 22.22 -43.63
N PRO A 803 -2.15 23.05 -42.89
CA PRO A 803 -1.72 23.58 -41.60
C PRO A 803 -1.79 22.54 -40.46
N LEU A 804 -0.87 22.68 -39.51
CA LEU A 804 -0.41 21.67 -38.54
C LEU A 804 -1.35 21.45 -37.34
N VAL A 805 -1.50 20.17 -36.95
CA VAL A 805 -2.28 19.65 -35.82
C VAL A 805 -1.38 19.44 -34.60
N GLY A 806 -1.91 19.72 -33.40
CA GLY A 806 -1.21 19.74 -32.11
C GLY A 806 -0.43 18.46 -31.73
N ALA A 807 0.72 18.68 -31.08
CA ALA A 807 1.68 17.65 -30.70
C ALA A 807 1.13 16.72 -29.59
N GLN A 808 1.04 15.42 -29.89
CA GLN A 808 0.77 14.36 -28.91
C GLN A 808 2.09 13.71 -28.44
N CYS A 809 2.15 13.32 -27.16
CA CYS A 809 3.27 12.56 -26.58
C CYS A 809 3.56 11.29 -27.39
N SER A 810 4.81 11.16 -27.89
CA SER A 810 5.19 10.14 -28.87
C SER A 810 4.99 8.71 -28.34
N PRO A 811 4.52 7.76 -29.18
CA PRO A 811 4.31 6.37 -28.77
C PRO A 811 5.57 5.68 -28.20
N SER A 812 6.75 6.14 -28.59
CA SER A 812 8.06 5.61 -28.17
C SER A 812 8.39 5.93 -26.72
N LEU A 813 8.17 7.18 -26.26
CA LEU A 813 8.36 7.57 -24.85
C LEU A 813 7.41 6.83 -23.91
N ARG A 814 6.17 6.59 -24.36
CA ARG A 814 5.19 5.77 -23.62
C ARG A 814 5.60 4.30 -23.50
N SER A 815 6.32 3.76 -24.48
CA SER A 815 6.84 2.39 -24.42
C SER A 815 8.04 2.27 -23.48
N LEU A 816 8.90 3.28 -23.46
CA LEU A 816 10.06 3.36 -22.57
C LEU A 816 9.63 3.44 -21.09
N TRP A 817 8.62 4.28 -20.77
CA TRP A 817 7.98 4.34 -19.44
C TRP A 817 7.47 2.96 -18.97
N LYS A 818 6.81 2.22 -19.86
CA LYS A 818 6.27 0.87 -19.56
C LYS A 818 7.35 -0.19 -19.32
N SER A 819 8.54 -0.01 -19.89
CA SER A 819 9.65 -0.96 -19.75
C SER A 819 10.51 -0.70 -18.50
N LEU A 820 10.57 0.55 -18.04
CA LEU A 820 11.40 0.98 -16.90
C LEU A 820 10.64 1.02 -15.57
N VAL A 821 9.31 0.99 -15.60
CA VAL A 821 8.43 0.91 -14.43
C VAL A 821 7.73 -0.46 -14.40
N PRO A 822 8.28 -1.47 -13.71
CA PRO A 822 7.61 -2.74 -13.51
C PRO A 822 6.31 -2.51 -12.73
N GLY A 823 5.17 -2.86 -13.31
CA GLY A 823 3.85 -2.74 -12.66
C GLY A 823 2.82 -1.87 -13.38
N THR A 824 3.18 -1.12 -14.44
CA THR A 824 2.20 -0.36 -15.25
C THR A 824 1.58 -1.20 -16.38
N HIS A 825 1.21 -2.44 -16.10
CA HIS A 825 0.41 -3.22 -17.04
C HIS A 825 -1.06 -2.78 -16.97
N LYS A 826 -1.41 -1.83 -17.86
CA LYS A 826 -2.74 -1.44 -18.39
C LYS A 826 -3.31 -0.09 -17.91
N ALA A 827 -2.89 0.98 -18.57
CA ALA A 827 -3.74 2.16 -18.81
C ALA A 827 -3.28 2.96 -20.05
N SER A 828 -3.66 2.53 -21.26
CA SER A 828 -3.84 3.45 -22.40
C SER A 828 -4.41 2.73 -23.62
N LYS A 829 -5.72 2.87 -23.85
CA LYS A 829 -6.27 3.01 -25.20
C LYS A 829 -7.34 4.13 -25.16
N ARG A 830 -7.13 5.12 -26.03
CA ARG A 830 -7.99 6.25 -26.44
C ARG A 830 -8.13 7.45 -25.48
N LEU A 831 -7.29 8.45 -25.74
CA LEU A 831 -7.65 9.87 -25.68
C LEU A 831 -7.67 10.37 -27.13
N ASP A 832 -8.83 10.37 -27.77
CA ASP A 832 -9.07 11.14 -28.99
C ASP A 832 -9.85 12.39 -28.58
N PHE A 833 -9.23 13.56 -28.67
CA PHE A 833 -9.93 14.85 -28.60
C PHE A 833 -10.15 15.35 -30.03
N SER A 834 -11.41 15.44 -30.47
CA SER A 834 -11.78 16.28 -31.60
C SER A 834 -12.36 17.58 -31.08
N PHE A 835 -11.72 18.72 -31.35
CA PHE A 835 -12.35 20.03 -31.22
C PHE A 835 -12.96 20.41 -32.57
N ARG A 836 -14.28 20.68 -32.58
CA ARG A 836 -14.95 21.38 -33.70
C ARG A 836 -14.66 22.86 -33.56
N GLN A 837 -14.08 23.45 -34.59
CA GLN A 837 -13.93 24.89 -34.75
C GLN A 837 -15.32 25.49 -35.06
N SER A 838 -15.77 26.41 -34.23
CA SER A 838 -16.94 27.25 -34.52
C SER A 838 -16.49 28.41 -35.40
N ASP A 839 -16.79 28.33 -36.69
CA ASP A 839 -16.65 29.46 -37.61
C ASP A 839 -17.67 30.54 -37.22
N GLN A 840 -17.17 31.65 -36.67
CA GLN A 840 -17.88 32.93 -36.74
C GLN A 840 -17.73 33.46 -38.18
N GLY A 841 -18.68 33.07 -39.03
CA GLY A 841 -18.92 33.71 -40.31
C GLY A 841 -19.77 34.95 -40.09
N SER A 842 -19.14 36.11 -40.20
CA SER A 842 -19.77 37.40 -40.46
C SER A 842 -20.59 37.33 -41.74
N ASP A 843 -21.88 37.63 -41.69
CA ASP A 843 -22.58 38.19 -42.85
C ASP A 843 -23.76 39.06 -42.43
N GLY A 844 -23.62 40.35 -42.75
CA GLY A 844 -24.62 41.38 -42.53
C GLY A 844 -25.79 41.23 -43.51
N ARG A 845 -27.01 41.35 -42.98
CA ARG A 845 -28.21 41.58 -43.78
C ARG A 845 -28.41 43.08 -44.01
N GLY A 846 -28.45 43.48 -45.28
CA GLY A 846 -28.97 44.75 -45.76
C GLY A 846 -29.31 44.63 -47.25
N PRO A 847 -30.42 45.21 -47.73
CA PRO A 847 -31.25 44.62 -48.80
C PRO A 847 -30.99 45.22 -50.19
N GLY A 848 -31.35 44.48 -51.25
CA GLY A 848 -31.27 45.02 -52.62
C GLY A 848 -31.86 44.10 -53.68
N CYS A 849 -33.10 44.41 -54.07
CA CYS A 849 -33.76 44.25 -55.37
C CYS A 849 -33.22 43.25 -56.41
N GLY A 850 -34.15 42.42 -56.93
CA GLY A 850 -34.43 42.51 -58.37
C GLY A 850 -34.39 41.21 -59.19
N VAL A 851 -35.60 40.73 -59.52
CA VAL A 851 -36.02 40.23 -60.85
C VAL A 851 -35.40 38.92 -61.38
N GLY A 852 -36.21 37.85 -61.33
CA GLY A 852 -36.86 37.37 -62.57
C GLY A 852 -36.48 36.01 -63.17
N LYS A 853 -37.55 35.24 -63.45
CA LYS A 853 -37.75 34.13 -64.43
C LYS A 853 -37.24 32.75 -63.98
N ARG A 854 -38.15 31.81 -63.64
CA ARG A 854 -39.06 30.96 -64.47
C ARG A 854 -38.36 29.76 -65.11
N GLY A 855 -38.90 28.57 -64.81
CA GLY A 855 -39.08 27.48 -65.76
C GLY A 855 -38.64 26.11 -65.27
N GLY A 856 -39.60 25.21 -65.04
CA GLY A 856 -39.39 23.77 -64.84
C GLY A 856 -40.14 23.23 -63.64
#